data_AF-A0A497QMK3-F1
#
_entry.id   AF-A0A497QMK3-F1
#
_cell.length_a   1.000
_cell.length_b   1.000
_cell.length_c   1.000
_cell.angle_alpha   90.00
_cell.angle_beta   90.00
_cell.angle_gamma   90.00
#
_symmetry.space_group_name_H-M   'P 1'
#
loop_
_entity.id
_entity.type
_entity.pdbx_description
1 polymer ?
#
loop_
_entity_poly.entity_id
_entity_poly.type
_entity_poly.pdbx_seq_one_letter_code
_entity_poly.pdbx_strand_id
1 'polypeptide(L)'
;MTQKTKLVSYSLICLLIISFGGSIFFSNAAAQSSTLTEVLYLGDPTENVAQALMIDSDTMHVTVQDPSNIDFSDLSSFNVVVINDALLSSTEQANLVNWGADSNHGIMVIMGPNLTANSTLLVSLDITTSTALTNNSGYITTPDELNEKKGLSLVTDEYKDSELPFISSIVWNTAPETFYFTLFSDLSSDVDTIIQMQWTDANVTTTNYPLLAGKSLGSNNHLNIYVFSGWFQNAFDDVTSNQHFMIWLYFNYYIYSVAQSSISYTNIPQYGDWIGSPVPHFQAQLILGIVVCVIGIGSVVAYSYARKHKKGHREIFVSDEEKIIEEIPEEELKKEIYVDKENKWEVIGMHRQIAGFFKLFFVMIILLIPQLVVTSFIMPVYLNPYPQASGWYSYTLHFFEAIWLVFDMGFNFAITKFFAQHRLERPEKAYHYVQLFMWWEILSGVAQIFFIAFLGSIIFPHTNFSYLSWMFVVHSLIQFPGFFLVFQYFFQAYQRTDFSMISFALQAFVLRLALQVATVPIFKTIFANNVIYGPAFGAGIGMLVGLLLGDWVLFGITMGMYKSLKLPLLPIFTADFNKSEFVETLKFGGKMVLGQMWVPLGWLLQVFLVGIYLPNSSAEQGYFELAYTVSTIPQAIALLMSSMLGGLTEAHEYKKENLYGYTSFSGTKWGSLWTFYLVSTFLAIGGPFILGASGPNWARAAELIPLLMLFQALGPTSWQADYEFAAANKPIYAGIAWIVEQFIRAVLTFVLLAQMHTMEAVIIAYIISLSIKNVLVMILIRTKIHKWDWNVWQAYLAPLISAAVNYLILRGIVILVVDVMFGGDYNIINAVILFVIGMFGMEYVYAFFDGLFGGFCNNTLDELDVATNMVTGVKGLARAYYSMVKFGAKLSPIHNRFKVKVYEAAFKEAQELTDIKKKVVKN
;
A
#
# COMPACT_ATOMS: atom_id res chain seq x y z
N MET A 1 16.12 -22.20 28.52
CA MET A 1 14.92 -22.36 27.66
C MET A 1 14.26 -23.68 27.99
N THR A 2 13.08 -23.66 28.62
CA THR A 2 12.39 -24.85 29.12
C THR A 2 11.48 -25.47 28.06
N GLN A 3 11.17 -26.77 28.19
CA GLN A 3 10.30 -27.57 27.32
C GLN A 3 8.96 -26.88 26.95
N LYS A 4 8.47 -25.95 27.78
CA LYS A 4 7.25 -25.16 27.56
C LYS A 4 7.32 -24.20 26.36
N THR A 5 8.50 -23.71 25.98
CA THR A 5 8.66 -22.79 24.85
C THR A 5 8.62 -23.52 23.51
N LYS A 6 9.02 -24.81 23.49
CA LYS A 6 9.08 -25.62 22.27
C LYS A 6 7.69 -26.04 21.75
N LEU A 7 6.73 -26.30 22.64
CA LEU A 7 5.39 -26.74 22.24
C LEU A 7 4.64 -25.64 21.47
N VAL A 8 4.73 -24.39 21.93
CA VAL A 8 4.15 -23.22 21.26
C VAL A 8 4.81 -22.97 19.91
N SER A 9 6.14 -23.10 19.83
CA SER A 9 6.89 -22.99 18.57
C SER A 9 6.53 -24.10 17.56
N TYR A 10 6.31 -25.35 17.99
CA TYR A 10 5.91 -26.43 17.07
C TYR A 10 4.45 -26.29 16.60
N SER A 11 3.53 -25.81 17.45
CA SER A 11 2.16 -25.50 17.03
C SER A 11 2.13 -24.33 16.02
N LEU A 12 2.98 -23.32 16.21
CA LEU A 12 3.13 -22.17 15.31
C LEU A 12 3.83 -22.52 13.99
N ILE A 13 4.82 -23.41 14.01
CA ILE A 13 5.49 -23.93 12.79
C ILE A 13 4.56 -24.85 12.01
N CYS A 14 3.76 -25.69 12.68
CA CYS A 14 2.70 -26.47 12.02
C CYS A 14 1.61 -25.56 11.44
N LEU A 15 1.27 -24.45 12.08
CA LEU A 15 0.37 -23.42 11.51
C LEU A 15 0.96 -22.75 10.28
N LEU A 16 2.27 -22.46 10.25
CA LEU A 16 2.95 -21.96 9.04
C LEU A 16 2.95 -22.98 7.90
N ILE A 17 3.17 -24.26 8.18
CA ILE A 17 3.14 -25.33 7.16
C ILE A 17 1.71 -25.60 6.67
N ILE A 18 0.70 -25.50 7.54
CA ILE A 18 -0.72 -25.65 7.16
C ILE A 18 -1.22 -24.42 6.41
N SER A 19 -0.74 -23.21 6.70
CA SER A 19 -1.11 -21.96 6.01
C SER A 19 -0.43 -21.80 4.64
N PHE A 20 0.73 -22.44 4.43
CA PHE A 20 1.53 -22.33 3.21
C PHE A 20 1.72 -23.64 2.45
N GLY A 21 1.04 -24.72 2.86
CA GLY A 21 0.93 -25.95 2.08
C GLY A 21 0.11 -25.70 0.81
N GLY A 22 0.75 -25.12 -0.20
CA GLY A 22 0.16 -24.73 -1.49
C GLY A 22 -0.35 -25.88 -2.36
N SER A 23 -0.53 -27.07 -1.78
CA SER A 23 -1.15 -28.23 -2.43
C SER A 23 -2.44 -28.68 -1.73
N ILE A 24 -2.75 -28.17 -0.54
CA ILE A 24 -3.95 -28.59 0.23
C ILE A 24 -5.14 -27.64 0.02
N PHE A 25 -4.90 -26.35 -0.24
CA PHE A 25 -5.98 -25.37 -0.46
C PHE A 25 -6.52 -25.30 -1.89
N PHE A 26 -5.78 -25.85 -2.86
CA PHE A 26 -6.05 -25.65 -4.29
C PHE A 26 -6.51 -26.93 -4.99
N SER A 27 -7.36 -27.72 -4.31
CA SER A 27 -7.96 -28.91 -4.90
C SER A 27 -9.30 -28.59 -5.58
N ASN A 28 -9.51 -29.27 -6.71
CA ASN A 28 -10.60 -29.05 -7.66
C ASN A 28 -12.01 -29.06 -7.02
N ALA A 29 -12.85 -28.16 -7.50
CA ALA A 29 -14.26 -28.09 -7.14
C ALA A 29 -15.03 -29.33 -7.62
N ALA A 30 -16.22 -29.54 -7.04
CA ALA A 30 -17.08 -30.65 -7.40
C ALA A 30 -17.67 -30.46 -8.81
N ALA A 31 -17.74 -31.56 -9.57
CA ALA A 31 -18.24 -31.59 -10.95
C ALA A 31 -19.63 -30.96 -11.09
N GLN A 32 -19.74 -29.97 -11.97
CA GLN A 32 -21.02 -29.46 -12.44
C GLN A 32 -21.54 -30.40 -13.53
N SER A 33 -22.72 -30.99 -13.32
CA SER A 33 -23.36 -31.82 -14.33
C SER A 33 -24.02 -30.91 -15.38
N SER A 34 -23.40 -30.80 -16.54
CA SER A 34 -23.99 -30.18 -17.73
C SER A 34 -23.73 -31.00 -19.00
N THR A 35 -24.47 -30.69 -20.06
CA THR A 35 -24.16 -31.15 -21.43
C THR A 35 -22.80 -30.62 -21.85
N LEU A 36 -21.93 -31.52 -22.31
CA LEU A 36 -20.57 -31.24 -22.75
C LEU A 36 -20.59 -30.44 -24.06
N THR A 37 -19.89 -29.30 -24.08
CA THR A 37 -19.67 -28.52 -25.32
C THR A 37 -18.41 -29.04 -26.01
N GLU A 38 -18.54 -29.52 -27.25
CA GLU A 38 -17.41 -29.97 -28.06
C GLU A 38 -16.76 -28.78 -28.78
N VAL A 39 -15.51 -28.50 -28.46
CA VAL A 39 -14.76 -27.35 -28.97
C VAL A 39 -13.61 -27.82 -29.83
N LEU A 40 -13.56 -27.35 -31.08
CA LEU A 40 -12.40 -27.47 -31.93
C LEU A 40 -11.52 -26.22 -31.78
N TYR A 41 -10.27 -26.40 -31.35
CA TYR A 41 -9.28 -25.33 -31.29
C TYR A 41 -8.26 -25.49 -32.43
N LEU A 42 -8.14 -24.44 -33.25
CA LEU A 42 -7.21 -24.35 -34.37
C LEU A 42 -6.08 -23.38 -34.00
N GLY A 43 -4.93 -23.94 -33.63
CA GLY A 43 -3.76 -23.21 -33.13
C GLY A 43 -2.76 -24.15 -32.45
N ASP A 44 -1.72 -23.61 -31.81
CA ASP A 44 -0.73 -24.42 -31.10
C ASP A 44 -1.28 -24.85 -29.72
N PRO A 45 -1.27 -26.16 -29.38
CA PRO A 45 -1.76 -26.67 -28.09
C PRO A 45 -1.01 -26.12 -26.86
N THR A 46 0.18 -25.56 -27.03
CA THR A 46 0.99 -24.99 -25.95
C THR A 46 0.61 -23.53 -25.64
N GLU A 47 -0.23 -22.90 -26.46
CA GLU A 47 -0.67 -21.52 -26.27
C GLU A 47 -1.62 -21.38 -25.07
N ASN A 48 -1.57 -20.21 -24.42
CA ASN A 48 -2.39 -19.90 -23.24
C ASN A 48 -3.90 -20.02 -23.51
N VAL A 49 -4.34 -19.78 -24.76
CA VAL A 49 -5.76 -19.88 -25.15
C VAL A 49 -6.24 -21.33 -25.11
N ALA A 50 -5.47 -22.27 -25.67
CA ALA A 50 -5.78 -23.70 -25.61
C ALA A 50 -5.85 -24.19 -24.17
N GLN A 51 -4.87 -23.80 -23.36
CA GLN A 51 -4.83 -24.15 -21.94
C GLN A 51 -6.02 -23.58 -21.16
N ALA A 52 -6.45 -22.35 -21.46
CA ALA A 52 -7.61 -21.71 -20.84
C ALA A 52 -8.92 -22.47 -21.13
N LEU A 53 -9.12 -22.92 -22.36
CA LEU A 53 -10.30 -23.71 -22.76
C LEU A 53 -10.32 -25.08 -22.07
N MET A 54 -9.16 -25.68 -21.82
CA MET A 54 -9.01 -27.01 -21.21
C MET A 54 -9.19 -27.05 -19.68
N ILE A 55 -9.34 -25.89 -19.01
CA ILE A 55 -9.44 -25.85 -17.54
C ILE A 55 -10.69 -26.57 -17.04
N ASP A 56 -11.82 -26.37 -17.71
CA ASP A 56 -13.11 -26.93 -17.32
C ASP A 56 -13.49 -28.12 -18.20
N SER A 57 -12.84 -29.26 -17.93
CA SER A 57 -13.08 -30.52 -18.64
C SER A 57 -14.48 -31.11 -18.39
N ASP A 58 -15.19 -30.62 -17.38
CA ASP A 58 -16.53 -31.11 -17.03
C ASP A 58 -17.60 -30.48 -17.92
N THR A 59 -17.37 -29.25 -18.41
CA THR A 59 -18.32 -28.54 -19.29
C THR A 59 -17.84 -28.36 -20.72
N MET A 60 -16.53 -28.49 -21.00
CA MET A 60 -15.96 -28.41 -22.34
C MET A 60 -14.97 -29.55 -22.63
N HIS A 61 -15.10 -30.14 -23.82
CA HIS A 61 -14.10 -31.04 -24.38
C HIS A 61 -13.41 -30.35 -25.56
N VAL A 62 -12.09 -30.16 -25.44
CA VAL A 62 -11.29 -29.38 -26.39
C VAL A 62 -10.43 -30.32 -27.24
N THR A 63 -10.72 -30.34 -28.54
CA THR A 63 -9.88 -31.02 -29.53
C THR A 63 -8.97 -30.00 -30.19
N VAL A 64 -7.66 -30.10 -29.95
CA VAL A 64 -6.67 -29.22 -30.59
C VAL A 64 -6.17 -29.86 -31.87
N GLN A 65 -6.24 -29.14 -32.99
CA GLN A 65 -5.70 -29.58 -34.27
C GLN A 65 -4.94 -28.47 -34.98
N ASP A 66 -3.94 -28.88 -35.76
CA ASP A 66 -3.32 -27.99 -36.74
C ASP A 66 -4.33 -27.76 -37.89
N PRO A 67 -4.51 -26.50 -38.34
CA PRO A 67 -5.42 -26.17 -39.45
C PRO A 67 -5.20 -27.02 -40.71
N SER A 68 -3.98 -27.50 -40.96
CA SER A 68 -3.64 -28.33 -42.13
C SER A 68 -4.10 -29.78 -42.03
N ASN A 69 -4.53 -30.25 -40.86
CA ASN A 69 -4.82 -31.67 -40.58
C ASN A 69 -6.31 -31.97 -40.38
N ILE A 70 -7.19 -30.97 -40.50
CA ILE A 70 -8.63 -31.15 -40.29
C ILE A 70 -9.41 -31.16 -41.61
N ASP A 71 -10.40 -32.04 -41.69
CA ASP A 71 -11.40 -32.02 -42.76
C ASP A 71 -12.59 -31.14 -42.36
N PHE A 72 -12.60 -29.89 -42.84
CA PHE A 72 -13.70 -28.94 -42.61
C PHE A 72 -15.03 -29.38 -43.26
N SER A 73 -15.07 -30.44 -44.05
CA SER A 73 -16.33 -30.97 -44.60
C SER A 73 -17.17 -31.74 -43.57
N ASP A 74 -16.58 -32.14 -42.44
CA ASP A 74 -17.28 -32.81 -41.33
C ASP A 74 -16.95 -32.15 -39.98
N LEU A 75 -17.61 -31.03 -39.70
CA LEU A 75 -17.58 -30.34 -38.40
C LEU A 75 -18.72 -30.78 -37.47
N SER A 76 -19.46 -31.84 -37.81
CA SER A 76 -20.71 -32.21 -37.12
C SER A 76 -20.54 -32.64 -35.66
N SER A 77 -19.32 -33.06 -35.29
CA SER A 77 -18.97 -33.42 -33.91
C SER A 77 -18.68 -32.24 -33.01
N PHE A 78 -18.57 -31.02 -33.55
CA PHE A 78 -18.20 -29.82 -32.79
C PHE A 78 -19.38 -28.87 -32.64
N ASN A 79 -19.41 -28.13 -31.53
CA ASN A 79 -20.35 -27.05 -31.27
C ASN A 79 -19.70 -25.68 -31.43
N VAL A 80 -18.42 -25.56 -31.12
CA VAL A 80 -17.67 -24.30 -31.21
C VAL A 80 -16.36 -24.51 -31.96
N VAL A 81 -16.04 -23.61 -32.88
CA VAL A 81 -14.72 -23.54 -33.52
C VAL A 81 -14.00 -22.28 -33.05
N VAL A 82 -12.85 -22.47 -32.40
CA VAL A 82 -11.96 -21.39 -31.96
C VAL A 82 -10.76 -21.33 -32.90
N ILE A 83 -10.60 -20.21 -33.58
CA ILE A 83 -9.54 -19.96 -34.56
C ILE A 83 -8.56 -18.97 -33.95
N ASN A 84 -7.35 -19.42 -33.66
CA ASN A 84 -6.31 -18.56 -33.10
C ASN A 84 -5.24 -18.27 -34.16
N ASP A 85 -5.40 -17.15 -34.89
CA ASP A 85 -4.51 -16.71 -35.98
C ASP A 85 -4.21 -17.75 -37.06
N ALA A 86 -5.12 -18.69 -37.28
CA ALA A 86 -4.98 -19.74 -38.28
C ALA A 86 -5.51 -19.31 -39.66
N LEU A 87 -4.70 -19.54 -40.72
CA LEU A 87 -5.12 -19.31 -42.09
C LEU A 87 -5.91 -20.51 -42.63
N LEU A 88 -7.08 -20.23 -43.20
CA LEU A 88 -7.94 -21.21 -43.85
C LEU A 88 -8.00 -20.96 -45.36
N SER A 89 -8.02 -22.01 -46.16
CA SER A 89 -8.27 -21.95 -47.61
C SER A 89 -9.72 -21.54 -47.91
N SER A 90 -9.98 -21.06 -49.13
CA SER A 90 -11.32 -20.60 -49.53
C SER A 90 -12.41 -21.68 -49.41
N THR A 91 -12.06 -22.95 -49.59
CA THR A 91 -12.99 -24.07 -49.41
C THR A 91 -13.34 -24.29 -47.93
N GLU A 92 -12.34 -24.23 -47.06
CA GLU A 92 -12.51 -24.40 -45.61
C GLU A 92 -13.31 -23.23 -45.02
N GLN A 93 -13.05 -22.01 -45.47
CA GLN A 93 -13.84 -20.83 -45.11
C GLN A 93 -15.31 -21.00 -45.48
N ALA A 94 -15.61 -21.46 -46.69
CA ALA A 94 -16.99 -21.69 -47.13
C ALA A 94 -17.71 -22.76 -46.29
N ASN A 95 -17.02 -23.86 -45.96
CA ASN A 95 -17.57 -24.91 -45.10
C ASN A 95 -17.84 -24.40 -43.68
N LEU A 96 -16.92 -23.61 -43.11
CA LEU A 96 -17.07 -23.00 -41.79
C LEU A 96 -18.26 -22.03 -41.73
N VAL A 97 -18.43 -21.17 -42.75
CA VAL A 97 -19.56 -20.24 -42.85
C VAL A 97 -20.88 -21.00 -42.92
N ASN A 98 -20.96 -22.05 -43.73
CA ASN A 98 -22.16 -22.88 -43.83
C ASN A 98 -22.48 -23.59 -42.52
N TRP A 99 -21.46 -24.13 -41.83
CA TRP A 99 -21.62 -24.78 -40.54
C TRP A 99 -22.07 -23.79 -39.46
N GLY A 100 -21.47 -22.60 -39.39
CA GLY A 100 -21.80 -21.56 -38.41
C GLY A 100 -23.16 -20.89 -38.61
N ALA A 101 -23.86 -21.12 -39.72
CA ALA A 101 -25.21 -20.59 -39.96
C ALA A 101 -26.30 -21.33 -39.16
N ASP A 102 -26.00 -22.51 -38.59
CA ASP A 102 -26.92 -23.29 -37.77
C ASP A 102 -27.03 -22.75 -36.33
N SER A 103 -28.17 -23.00 -35.67
CA SER A 103 -28.53 -22.36 -34.40
C SER A 103 -27.72 -22.80 -33.16
N ASN A 104 -26.95 -23.87 -33.30
CA ASN A 104 -26.18 -24.51 -32.22
C ASN A 104 -24.67 -24.45 -32.45
N HIS A 105 -24.21 -23.68 -33.44
CA HIS A 105 -22.80 -23.58 -33.79
C HIS A 105 -22.27 -22.17 -33.54
N GLY A 106 -21.09 -22.11 -32.93
CA GLY A 106 -20.42 -20.87 -32.58
C GLY A 106 -19.00 -20.78 -33.16
N ILE A 107 -18.58 -19.56 -33.51
CA ILE A 107 -17.25 -19.27 -34.05
C ILE A 107 -16.61 -18.19 -33.18
N MET A 108 -15.40 -18.46 -32.70
CA MET A 108 -14.55 -17.47 -32.03
C MET A 108 -13.27 -17.28 -32.85
N VAL A 109 -13.00 -16.06 -33.28
CA VAL A 109 -11.77 -15.71 -34.01
C VAL A 109 -10.92 -14.82 -33.12
N ILE A 110 -9.69 -15.24 -32.87
CA ILE A 110 -8.67 -14.42 -32.22
C ILE A 110 -7.68 -13.99 -33.29
N MET A 111 -7.56 -12.67 -33.45
CA MET A 111 -6.67 -12.09 -34.44
C MET A 111 -5.21 -12.25 -34.05
N GLY A 112 -4.35 -12.35 -35.05
CA GLY A 112 -2.90 -12.29 -34.91
C GLY A 112 -2.26 -11.77 -36.20
N PRO A 113 -0.93 -11.89 -36.33
CA PRO A 113 -0.21 -11.40 -37.50
C PRO A 113 -0.67 -12.03 -38.82
N ASN A 114 -1.02 -13.32 -38.85
CA ASN A 114 -1.38 -14.02 -40.09
C ASN A 114 -2.76 -13.60 -40.61
N LEU A 115 -3.79 -13.61 -39.75
CA LEU A 115 -5.15 -13.17 -40.08
C LEU A 115 -5.24 -11.67 -40.33
N THR A 116 -4.36 -10.87 -39.72
CA THR A 116 -4.26 -9.44 -40.05
C THR A 116 -3.73 -9.23 -41.46
N ALA A 117 -2.68 -9.96 -41.85
CA ALA A 117 -2.11 -9.89 -43.18
C ALA A 117 -3.05 -10.46 -44.26
N ASN A 118 -3.89 -11.43 -43.90
CA ASN A 118 -4.87 -12.05 -44.79
C ASN A 118 -6.23 -12.22 -44.09
N SER A 119 -7.09 -11.22 -44.23
CA SER A 119 -8.41 -11.15 -43.58
C SER A 119 -9.55 -11.78 -44.40
N THR A 120 -9.24 -12.61 -45.39
CA THR A 120 -10.26 -13.26 -46.25
C THR A 120 -11.31 -14.04 -45.45
N LEU A 121 -10.93 -14.69 -44.35
CA LEU A 121 -11.85 -15.33 -43.42
C LEU A 121 -12.89 -14.34 -42.85
N LEU A 122 -12.45 -13.15 -42.42
CA LEU A 122 -13.36 -12.15 -41.84
C LEU A 122 -14.31 -11.57 -42.88
N VAL A 123 -13.85 -11.41 -44.13
CA VAL A 123 -14.71 -11.04 -45.25
C VAL A 123 -15.73 -12.15 -45.54
N SER A 124 -15.34 -13.43 -45.47
CA SER A 124 -16.24 -14.57 -45.67
C SER A 124 -17.32 -14.69 -44.59
N LEU A 125 -17.00 -14.29 -43.34
CA LEU A 125 -17.94 -14.19 -42.22
C LEU A 125 -18.73 -12.87 -42.23
N ASP A 126 -18.46 -11.99 -43.20
CA ASP A 126 -19.04 -10.65 -43.33
C ASP A 126 -18.90 -9.82 -42.04
N ILE A 127 -17.70 -9.88 -41.44
CA ILE A 127 -17.29 -9.05 -40.30
C ILE A 127 -16.72 -7.71 -40.79
N THR A 128 -16.01 -7.73 -41.91
CA THR A 128 -15.44 -6.53 -42.53
C THR A 128 -15.57 -6.61 -44.05
N THR A 129 -15.63 -5.45 -44.69
CA THR A 129 -15.58 -5.33 -46.15
C THR A 129 -14.14 -5.22 -46.69
N SER A 130 -13.14 -5.04 -45.83
CA SER A 130 -11.74 -4.91 -46.25
C SER A 130 -11.04 -6.26 -46.26
N THR A 131 -10.33 -6.57 -47.35
CA THR A 131 -9.47 -7.77 -47.47
C THR A 131 -8.04 -7.53 -46.95
N ALA A 132 -7.71 -6.31 -46.56
CA ALA A 132 -6.41 -5.95 -46.00
C ALA A 132 -6.62 -5.07 -44.78
N LEU A 133 -6.33 -5.62 -43.60
CA LEU A 133 -6.41 -4.90 -42.33
C LEU A 133 -5.01 -4.43 -41.94
N THR A 134 -4.96 -3.32 -41.23
CA THR A 134 -3.71 -2.81 -40.65
C THR A 134 -3.64 -3.22 -39.19
N ASN A 135 -2.43 -3.32 -38.66
CA ASN A 135 -2.22 -3.37 -37.22
C ASN A 135 -2.03 -1.95 -36.68
N ASN A 136 -1.96 -1.83 -35.36
CA ASN A 136 -1.71 -0.56 -34.70
C ASN A 136 -0.26 -0.07 -34.77
N SER A 137 0.65 -0.76 -35.48
CA SER A 137 2.08 -0.42 -35.54
C SER A 137 2.80 -0.88 -36.82
N GLY A 138 3.37 0.07 -37.58
CA GLY A 138 4.42 -0.20 -38.58
C GLY A 138 5.79 -0.58 -37.99
N TYR A 139 5.83 -1.49 -37.00
CA TYR A 139 7.00 -2.07 -36.32
C TYR A 139 7.88 -1.12 -35.48
N ILE A 140 7.70 -1.16 -34.16
CA ILE A 140 8.68 -0.67 -33.17
C ILE A 140 9.18 -1.87 -32.38
N THR A 141 10.50 -2.11 -32.41
CA THR A 141 11.15 -3.38 -32.01
C THR A 141 12.00 -3.28 -30.75
N THR A 142 11.86 -2.22 -29.94
CA THR A 142 12.63 -2.04 -28.70
C THR A 142 11.70 -1.95 -27.48
N PRO A 143 12.01 -2.67 -26.38
CA PRO A 143 11.25 -2.59 -25.13
C PRO A 143 11.11 -1.17 -24.55
N ASP A 144 11.97 -0.23 -24.96
CA ASP A 144 12.03 1.14 -24.45
C ASP A 144 10.95 2.08 -25.04
N GLU A 145 10.31 1.70 -26.16
CA GLU A 145 9.30 2.51 -26.86
C GLU A 145 7.85 1.99 -26.67
N LEU A 146 7.64 1.04 -25.75
CA LEU A 146 6.37 0.34 -25.50
C LEU A 146 5.19 1.22 -25.05
N ASN A 147 5.32 2.55 -24.99
CA ASN A 147 4.29 3.43 -24.44
C ASN A 147 3.51 4.27 -25.48
N GLU A 148 3.89 4.28 -26.76
CA GLU A 148 3.28 5.22 -27.71
C GLU A 148 1.94 4.76 -28.32
N LYS A 149 1.59 3.46 -28.28
CA LYS A 149 0.46 2.91 -29.06
C LYS A 149 -0.38 1.84 -28.34
N LYS A 150 -0.90 2.17 -27.16
CA LYS A 150 -1.72 1.27 -26.34
C LYS A 150 -3.21 1.59 -26.40
N GLY A 151 -4.04 0.55 -26.32
CA GLY A 151 -5.50 0.63 -26.31
C GLY A 151 -6.09 0.27 -24.95
N LEU A 152 -7.09 1.04 -24.51
CA LEU A 152 -7.81 0.84 -23.25
C LEU A 152 -9.15 0.17 -23.53
N SER A 153 -9.41 -0.96 -22.86
CA SER A 153 -10.66 -1.72 -23.00
C SER A 153 -11.82 -1.01 -22.31
N LEU A 154 -12.92 -0.81 -23.02
CA LEU A 154 -14.15 -0.21 -22.53
C LEU A 154 -15.37 -0.96 -23.06
N VAL A 155 -16.33 -1.26 -22.20
CA VAL A 155 -17.63 -1.79 -22.63
C VAL A 155 -18.41 -0.68 -23.31
N THR A 156 -18.99 -0.95 -24.48
CA THR A 156 -19.82 0.03 -25.19
C THR A 156 -21.13 0.28 -24.45
N ASP A 157 -21.69 1.48 -24.59
CA ASP A 157 -22.88 1.89 -23.82
C ASP A 157 -24.09 0.95 -24.03
N GLU A 158 -24.21 0.35 -25.22
CA GLU A 158 -25.25 -0.62 -25.56
C GLU A 158 -25.15 -1.92 -24.76
N TYR A 159 -23.94 -2.34 -24.40
CA TYR A 159 -23.68 -3.62 -23.72
C TYR A 159 -23.44 -3.47 -22.22
N LYS A 160 -23.37 -2.26 -21.65
CA LYS A 160 -23.08 -2.04 -20.22
C LYS A 160 -24.01 -2.80 -19.27
N ASP A 161 -25.27 -2.93 -19.64
CA ASP A 161 -26.31 -3.63 -18.86
C ASP A 161 -26.63 -5.03 -19.44
N SER A 162 -25.77 -5.56 -20.30
CA SER A 162 -25.96 -6.89 -20.92
C SER A 162 -25.83 -8.02 -19.90
N GLU A 163 -26.72 -9.02 -20.00
CA GLU A 163 -26.66 -10.25 -19.21
C GLU A 163 -25.64 -11.27 -19.73
N LEU A 164 -24.89 -10.95 -20.80
CA LEU A 164 -23.82 -11.80 -21.30
C LEU A 164 -22.79 -12.04 -20.18
N PRO A 165 -22.45 -13.30 -19.83
CA PRO A 165 -21.61 -13.62 -18.68
C PRO A 165 -20.21 -12.97 -18.70
N PHE A 166 -19.61 -12.82 -19.88
CA PHE A 166 -18.31 -12.14 -20.05
C PHE A 166 -18.41 -10.62 -19.93
N ILE A 167 -19.60 -10.04 -19.90
CA ILE A 167 -19.84 -8.62 -19.61
C ILE A 167 -20.25 -8.45 -18.15
N SER A 168 -21.22 -9.24 -17.67
CA SER A 168 -21.79 -9.09 -16.33
C SER A 168 -20.85 -9.58 -15.20
N SER A 169 -20.02 -10.60 -15.45
CA SER A 169 -19.15 -11.18 -14.42
C SER A 169 -17.72 -10.64 -14.42
N ILE A 170 -17.33 -9.90 -15.46
CA ILE A 170 -15.97 -9.36 -15.65
C ILE A 170 -15.96 -7.87 -15.35
N VAL A 171 -15.03 -7.44 -14.49
CA VAL A 171 -14.80 -6.02 -14.24
C VAL A 171 -13.83 -5.46 -15.28
N TRP A 172 -14.35 -5.05 -16.44
CA TRP A 172 -13.56 -4.61 -17.60
C TRP A 172 -12.65 -3.40 -17.34
N ASN A 173 -12.98 -2.53 -16.38
CA ASN A 173 -12.08 -1.43 -15.97
C ASN A 173 -10.78 -1.91 -15.32
N THR A 174 -10.66 -3.21 -14.99
CA THR A 174 -9.43 -3.84 -14.50
C THR A 174 -8.61 -4.51 -15.60
N ALA A 175 -9.14 -4.56 -16.83
CA ALA A 175 -8.48 -5.16 -17.98
C ALA A 175 -7.18 -4.40 -18.29
N PRO A 176 -6.06 -5.12 -18.50
CA PRO A 176 -4.80 -4.51 -18.90
C PRO A 176 -4.88 -3.81 -20.26
N GLU A 177 -3.88 -2.96 -20.52
CA GLU A 177 -3.71 -2.30 -21.81
C GLU A 177 -3.40 -3.32 -22.91
N THR A 178 -3.95 -3.09 -24.09
CA THR A 178 -3.69 -3.90 -25.28
C THR A 178 -2.69 -3.18 -26.18
N PHE A 179 -1.57 -3.81 -26.48
CA PHE A 179 -0.43 -3.24 -27.22
C PHE A 179 -0.36 -3.69 -28.66
N TYR A 180 -0.72 -4.94 -28.97
CA TYR A 180 -0.66 -5.47 -30.33
C TYR A 180 -2.06 -5.91 -30.76
N PHE A 181 -2.61 -5.25 -31.76
CA PHE A 181 -3.98 -5.52 -32.19
C PHE A 181 -4.22 -5.13 -33.64
N THR A 182 -5.24 -5.74 -34.23
CA THR A 182 -5.74 -5.43 -35.58
C THR A 182 -6.67 -4.23 -35.53
N LEU A 183 -6.50 -3.29 -36.46
CA LEU A 183 -7.36 -2.12 -36.65
C LEU A 183 -8.50 -2.48 -37.59
N PHE A 184 -9.71 -2.46 -37.06
CA PHE A 184 -10.94 -2.61 -37.84
C PHE A 184 -11.48 -1.23 -38.21
N SER A 185 -11.18 -0.74 -39.42
CA SER A 185 -11.69 0.54 -39.95
C SER A 185 -13.07 0.43 -40.59
N ASP A 186 -13.38 -0.73 -41.15
CA ASP A 186 -14.56 -0.95 -42.01
C ASP A 186 -15.34 -2.20 -41.55
N LEU A 187 -15.98 -2.10 -40.38
CA LEU A 187 -16.92 -3.14 -39.93
C LEU A 187 -18.18 -3.14 -40.80
N SER A 188 -18.73 -4.33 -41.08
CA SER A 188 -20.04 -4.46 -41.72
C SER A 188 -21.15 -3.88 -40.82
N SER A 189 -22.28 -3.45 -41.40
CA SER A 189 -23.35 -2.74 -40.66
C SER A 189 -24.01 -3.55 -39.55
N ASP A 190 -23.95 -4.87 -39.66
CA ASP A 190 -24.65 -5.82 -38.79
C ASP A 190 -23.70 -6.43 -37.74
N VAL A 191 -22.53 -5.80 -37.54
CA VAL A 191 -21.51 -6.21 -36.58
C VAL A 191 -21.56 -5.29 -35.37
N ASP A 192 -21.81 -5.88 -34.21
CA ASP A 192 -21.89 -5.16 -32.95
C ASP A 192 -20.49 -5.02 -32.33
N THR A 193 -20.11 -3.80 -31.95
CA THR A 193 -18.92 -3.59 -31.13
C THR A 193 -19.30 -3.73 -29.66
N ILE A 194 -18.93 -4.85 -29.05
CA ILE A 194 -19.27 -5.16 -27.66
C ILE A 194 -18.29 -4.49 -26.70
N ILE A 195 -17.01 -4.60 -27.02
CA ILE A 195 -15.93 -3.98 -26.27
C ILE A 195 -15.16 -3.11 -27.25
N GLN A 196 -15.16 -1.80 -26.99
CA GLN A 196 -14.33 -0.87 -27.71
C GLN A 196 -12.97 -0.77 -27.03
N MET A 197 -11.96 -0.52 -27.82
CA MET A 197 -10.65 -0.16 -27.36
C MET A 197 -10.38 1.28 -27.78
N GLN A 198 -10.29 2.12 -26.75
CA GLN A 198 -9.98 3.54 -26.88
C GLN A 198 -8.48 3.70 -27.03
N TRP A 199 -8.07 4.25 -28.16
CA TRP A 199 -6.67 4.52 -28.50
C TRP A 199 -6.46 6.02 -28.56
N THR A 200 -5.44 6.53 -27.86
CA THR A 200 -5.04 7.94 -27.94
C THR A 200 -3.68 8.01 -28.61
N ASP A 201 -3.60 8.69 -29.75
CA ASP A 201 -2.34 8.85 -30.48
C ASP A 201 -1.39 9.84 -29.77
N ALA A 202 -0.15 9.92 -30.24
CA ALA A 202 0.86 10.87 -29.72
C ALA A 202 0.45 12.35 -29.87
N ASN A 203 -0.54 12.67 -30.71
CA ASN A 203 -1.09 14.01 -30.90
C ASN A 203 -2.36 14.25 -30.04
N VAL A 204 -2.66 13.37 -29.08
CA VAL A 204 -3.82 13.45 -28.17
C VAL A 204 -5.17 13.29 -28.89
N THR A 205 -5.18 12.69 -30.07
CA THR A 205 -6.41 12.31 -30.79
C THR A 205 -6.87 10.94 -30.31
N THR A 206 -8.06 10.90 -29.72
CA THR A 206 -8.69 9.66 -29.29
C THR A 206 -9.51 9.05 -30.43
N THR A 207 -9.23 7.80 -30.78
CA THR A 207 -9.99 6.98 -31.74
C THR A 207 -10.43 5.68 -31.08
N ASN A 208 -11.64 5.22 -31.37
CA ASN A 208 -12.15 3.95 -30.86
C ASN A 208 -12.10 2.89 -31.97
N TYR A 209 -11.57 1.72 -31.65
CA TYR A 209 -11.62 0.53 -32.51
C TYR A 209 -12.28 -0.62 -31.74
N PRO A 210 -12.90 -1.61 -32.41
CA PRO A 210 -13.46 -2.77 -31.72
C PRO A 210 -12.33 -3.68 -31.17
N LEU A 211 -12.41 -3.99 -29.88
CA LEU A 211 -11.60 -5.02 -29.23
C LEU A 211 -12.28 -6.38 -29.32
N LEU A 212 -13.58 -6.41 -29.05
CA LEU A 212 -14.44 -7.57 -29.24
C LEU A 212 -15.64 -7.14 -30.08
N ALA A 213 -15.74 -7.73 -31.27
CA ALA A 213 -16.88 -7.57 -32.16
C ALA A 213 -17.71 -8.85 -32.16
N GLY A 214 -19.03 -8.72 -32.27
CA GLY A 214 -19.99 -9.82 -32.33
C GLY A 214 -20.87 -9.71 -33.56
N LYS A 215 -21.27 -10.86 -34.12
CA LYS A 215 -22.28 -10.92 -35.18
C LYS A 215 -23.14 -12.17 -35.05
N SER A 216 -24.40 -12.05 -35.48
CA SER A 216 -25.26 -13.20 -35.72
C SER A 216 -25.19 -13.64 -37.18
N LEU A 217 -24.92 -14.93 -37.41
CA LEU A 217 -24.85 -15.52 -38.75
C LEU A 217 -26.08 -16.41 -39.01
N GLY A 218 -26.67 -16.31 -40.20
CA GLY A 218 -27.79 -17.17 -40.59
C GLY A 218 -29.09 -16.80 -39.87
N SER A 219 -29.83 -17.82 -39.38
CA SER A 219 -31.10 -17.63 -38.64
C SER A 219 -30.94 -17.63 -37.13
N ASN A 220 -29.72 -17.36 -36.64
CA ASN A 220 -29.43 -17.26 -35.21
C ASN A 220 -30.15 -16.04 -34.61
N ASN A 221 -30.65 -16.19 -33.38
CA ASN A 221 -31.28 -15.09 -32.61
C ASN A 221 -30.32 -14.51 -31.57
N HIS A 222 -29.08 -14.98 -31.54
CA HIS A 222 -28.01 -14.56 -30.64
C HIS A 222 -26.72 -14.35 -31.43
N LEU A 223 -25.74 -13.68 -30.81
CA LEU A 223 -24.39 -13.53 -31.36
C LEU A 223 -23.68 -14.87 -31.28
N ASN A 224 -23.37 -15.43 -32.44
CA ASN A 224 -22.69 -16.72 -32.55
C ASN A 224 -21.30 -16.62 -33.19
N ILE A 225 -20.92 -15.44 -33.70
CA ILE A 225 -19.55 -15.12 -34.11
C ILE A 225 -18.99 -14.06 -33.19
N TYR A 226 -17.81 -14.30 -32.62
CA TYR A 226 -17.03 -13.32 -31.88
C TYR A 226 -15.64 -13.15 -32.49
N VAL A 227 -15.19 -11.91 -32.66
CA VAL A 227 -13.86 -11.59 -33.18
C VAL A 227 -13.13 -10.70 -32.18
N PHE A 228 -12.00 -11.20 -31.66
CA PHE A 228 -11.13 -10.47 -30.74
C PHE A 228 -9.91 -9.90 -31.48
N SER A 229 -9.72 -8.59 -31.42
CA SER A 229 -8.70 -7.89 -32.23
C SER A 229 -7.28 -7.97 -31.66
N GLY A 230 -7.11 -8.29 -30.38
CA GLY A 230 -5.81 -8.36 -29.71
C GLY A 230 -5.04 -9.64 -30.03
N TRP A 231 -3.72 -9.52 -30.19
CA TRP A 231 -2.86 -10.63 -30.57
C TRP A 231 -2.32 -11.36 -29.35
N PHE A 232 -2.40 -12.69 -29.35
CA PHE A 232 -1.83 -13.54 -28.30
C PHE A 232 -0.60 -14.35 -28.76
N GLN A 233 -0.36 -14.47 -30.07
CA GLN A 233 0.84 -15.11 -30.60
C GLN A 233 2.09 -14.27 -30.36
N ASN A 234 3.24 -14.93 -30.33
CA ASN A 234 4.55 -14.28 -30.44
C ASN A 234 4.64 -13.58 -31.80
N ALA A 235 4.45 -12.26 -31.83
CA ALA A 235 4.64 -11.49 -33.05
C ALA A 235 6.13 -11.33 -33.40
N PHE A 236 7.04 -11.60 -32.43
CA PHE A 236 8.49 -11.46 -32.55
C PHE A 236 9.21 -12.53 -31.71
N ASP A 237 10.38 -12.99 -32.16
CA ASP A 237 11.14 -14.12 -31.60
C ASP A 237 11.48 -14.00 -30.09
N ASP A 238 11.36 -12.80 -29.49
CA ASP A 238 11.73 -12.54 -28.09
C ASP A 238 10.62 -11.90 -27.21
N VAL A 239 9.41 -11.59 -27.73
CA VAL A 239 8.34 -10.91 -26.96
C VAL A 239 6.96 -11.50 -27.23
N THR A 240 6.31 -12.02 -26.19
CA THR A 240 4.90 -12.44 -26.22
C THR A 240 3.98 -11.22 -26.30
N SER A 241 3.18 -11.12 -27.36
CA SER A 241 2.18 -10.07 -27.53
C SER A 241 1.16 -10.08 -26.39
N ASN A 242 0.79 -8.92 -25.86
CA ASN A 242 -0.25 -8.75 -24.83
C ASN A 242 -0.14 -9.69 -23.62
N GLN A 243 1.08 -10.03 -23.18
CA GLN A 243 1.31 -10.94 -22.06
C GLN A 243 0.52 -10.54 -20.81
N HIS A 244 0.49 -9.24 -20.49
CA HIS A 244 -0.25 -8.70 -19.33
C HIS A 244 -1.74 -9.03 -19.36
N PHE A 245 -2.35 -9.05 -20.55
CA PHE A 245 -3.75 -9.44 -20.73
C PHE A 245 -3.94 -10.95 -20.46
N MET A 246 -3.01 -11.79 -20.89
CA MET A 246 -3.09 -13.25 -20.68
C MET A 246 -2.90 -13.66 -19.21
N ILE A 247 -2.14 -12.89 -18.42
CA ILE A 247 -1.96 -13.13 -16.98
C ILE A 247 -3.01 -12.40 -16.11
N TRP A 248 -4.03 -11.82 -16.72
CA TRP A 248 -5.16 -11.21 -16.01
C TRP A 248 -6.06 -12.29 -15.42
N LEU A 249 -6.52 -12.12 -14.18
CA LEU A 249 -7.28 -13.15 -13.46
C LEU A 249 -8.66 -13.48 -14.07
N TYR A 250 -9.16 -12.62 -14.97
CA TYR A 250 -10.37 -12.88 -15.75
C TYR A 250 -10.08 -13.54 -17.11
N PHE A 251 -8.82 -13.62 -17.56
CA PHE A 251 -8.47 -14.10 -18.90
C PHE A 251 -9.05 -15.48 -19.21
N ASN A 252 -8.81 -16.45 -18.32
CA ASN A 252 -9.29 -17.81 -18.56
C ASN A 252 -10.82 -17.88 -18.62
N TYR A 253 -11.50 -17.15 -17.73
CA TYR A 253 -12.96 -17.07 -17.73
C TYR A 253 -13.48 -16.33 -18.97
N TYR A 254 -12.78 -15.30 -19.44
CA TYR A 254 -13.13 -14.58 -20.67
C TYR A 254 -13.11 -15.52 -21.88
N ILE A 255 -12.02 -16.27 -22.08
CA ILE A 255 -11.93 -17.26 -23.17
C ILE A 255 -13.03 -18.32 -23.06
N TYR A 256 -13.22 -18.88 -21.86
CA TYR A 256 -14.27 -19.86 -21.55
C TYR A 256 -15.68 -19.33 -21.88
N SER A 257 -16.00 -18.15 -21.37
CA SER A 257 -17.36 -17.60 -21.42
C SER A 257 -17.70 -17.05 -22.80
N VAL A 258 -16.75 -16.51 -23.58
CA VAL A 258 -16.98 -16.13 -24.98
C VAL A 258 -17.24 -17.37 -25.83
N ALA A 259 -16.44 -18.44 -25.67
CA ALA A 259 -16.66 -19.69 -26.39
C ALA A 259 -18.04 -20.29 -26.07
N GLN A 260 -18.44 -20.37 -24.80
CA GLN A 260 -19.75 -20.88 -24.41
C GLN A 260 -20.91 -19.95 -24.81
N SER A 261 -20.70 -18.63 -24.83
CA SER A 261 -21.74 -17.66 -25.24
C SER A 261 -21.97 -17.62 -26.75
N SER A 262 -21.10 -18.27 -27.54
CA SER A 262 -21.26 -18.39 -29.00
C SER A 262 -22.32 -19.39 -29.42
N ILE A 263 -22.73 -20.27 -28.50
CA ILE A 263 -23.84 -21.20 -28.69
C ILE A 263 -25.04 -20.73 -27.85
N SER A 264 -26.24 -21.25 -28.14
CA SER A 264 -27.49 -20.93 -27.40
C SER A 264 -27.51 -21.46 -25.95
N TYR A 265 -26.34 -21.63 -25.31
CA TYR A 265 -26.22 -22.26 -24.01
C TYR A 265 -26.59 -21.29 -22.88
N THR A 266 -27.68 -21.59 -22.18
CA THR A 266 -28.31 -20.65 -21.24
C THR A 266 -27.81 -20.77 -19.79
N ASN A 267 -26.85 -21.65 -19.50
CA ASN A 267 -26.45 -21.95 -18.12
C ASN A 267 -24.92 -21.85 -17.90
N ILE A 268 -24.35 -20.72 -18.33
CA ILE A 268 -22.93 -20.41 -18.13
C ILE A 268 -22.75 -19.93 -16.67
N PRO A 269 -21.87 -20.56 -15.87
CA PRO A 269 -21.65 -20.16 -14.49
C PRO A 269 -21.07 -18.75 -14.43
N GLN A 270 -21.46 -17.98 -13.41
CA GLN A 270 -20.82 -16.69 -13.12
C GLN A 270 -19.37 -16.91 -12.68
N TYR A 271 -18.52 -15.89 -12.81
CA TYR A 271 -17.08 -16.00 -12.51
C TYR A 271 -16.79 -16.65 -11.15
N GLY A 272 -17.47 -16.26 -10.07
CA GLY A 272 -17.23 -16.81 -8.73
C GLY A 272 -17.62 -18.28 -8.55
N ASP A 273 -18.52 -18.79 -9.41
CA ASP A 273 -19.02 -20.18 -9.38
C ASP A 273 -18.28 -21.09 -10.37
N TRP A 274 -17.54 -20.51 -11.32
CA TRP A 274 -16.80 -21.24 -12.33
C TRP A 274 -15.59 -21.96 -11.69
N ILE A 275 -15.42 -23.25 -11.99
CA ILE A 275 -14.36 -24.09 -11.40
C ILE A 275 -12.95 -23.59 -11.68
N GLY A 276 -12.75 -22.97 -12.86
CA GLY A 276 -11.47 -22.40 -13.27
C GLY A 276 -11.17 -21.02 -12.69
N SER A 277 -12.05 -20.46 -11.87
CA SER A 277 -11.84 -19.14 -11.27
C SER A 277 -10.87 -19.21 -10.09
N PRO A 278 -9.94 -18.24 -9.97
CA PRO A 278 -9.00 -18.13 -8.87
C PRO A 278 -9.68 -17.56 -7.61
N VAL A 279 -10.71 -18.26 -7.09
CA VAL A 279 -11.44 -17.91 -5.85
C VAL A 279 -11.50 -19.09 -4.89
N PRO A 280 -11.79 -18.87 -3.59
CA PRO A 280 -11.94 -19.98 -2.64
C PRO A 280 -13.24 -20.77 -2.88
N HIS A 281 -13.12 -21.99 -3.39
CA HIS A 281 -14.23 -22.93 -3.56
C HIS A 281 -14.55 -23.70 -2.26
N PHE A 282 -15.61 -24.52 -2.27
CA PHE A 282 -16.13 -25.19 -1.07
C PHE A 282 -15.09 -25.93 -0.21
N GLN A 283 -14.16 -26.65 -0.83
CA GLN A 283 -13.10 -27.37 -0.09
C GLN A 283 -12.17 -26.39 0.63
N ALA A 284 -11.75 -25.32 -0.06
CA ALA A 284 -10.96 -24.25 0.53
C ALA A 284 -11.72 -23.54 1.66
N GLN A 285 -13.00 -23.23 1.46
CA GLN A 285 -13.88 -22.62 2.47
C GLN A 285 -13.94 -23.47 3.75
N LEU A 286 -14.08 -24.80 3.62
CA LEU A 286 -14.10 -25.72 4.77
C LEU A 286 -12.77 -25.72 5.52
N ILE A 287 -11.64 -25.80 4.81
CA ILE A 287 -10.30 -25.80 5.42
C ILE A 287 -10.06 -24.48 6.16
N LEU A 288 -10.39 -23.35 5.53
CA LEU A 288 -10.29 -22.02 6.16
C LEU A 288 -11.13 -21.98 7.44
N GLY A 289 -12.38 -22.44 7.40
CA GLY A 289 -13.26 -22.50 8.57
C GLY A 289 -12.65 -23.32 9.73
N ILE A 290 -12.04 -24.47 9.43
CA ILE A 290 -11.35 -25.30 10.43
C ILE A 290 -10.15 -24.56 11.03
N VAL A 291 -9.31 -23.92 10.20
CA VAL A 291 -8.14 -23.16 10.65
C VAL A 291 -8.55 -22.05 11.61
N VAL A 292 -9.58 -21.27 11.26
CA VAL A 292 -10.10 -20.20 12.12
C VAL A 292 -10.62 -20.75 13.45
N CYS A 293 -11.35 -21.87 13.43
CA CYS A 293 -11.84 -22.51 14.65
C CYS A 293 -10.70 -22.94 15.59
N VAL A 294 -9.65 -23.57 15.03
CA VAL A 294 -8.47 -24.00 15.80
C VAL A 294 -7.75 -22.79 16.43
N ILE A 295 -7.54 -21.73 15.65
CA ILE A 295 -6.92 -20.50 16.13
C ILE A 295 -7.76 -19.86 17.25
N GLY A 296 -9.08 -19.76 17.06
CA GLY A 296 -9.98 -19.18 18.05
C GLY A 296 -9.99 -19.95 19.38
N ILE A 297 -10.09 -21.28 19.33
CA ILE A 297 -10.03 -22.13 20.54
C ILE A 297 -8.66 -21.96 21.22
N GLY A 298 -7.57 -21.96 20.45
CA GLY A 298 -6.21 -21.76 20.97
C GLY A 298 -6.05 -20.45 21.73
N SER A 299 -6.55 -19.35 21.17
CA SER A 299 -6.52 -18.01 21.77
C SER A 299 -7.32 -17.93 23.07
N VAL A 300 -8.52 -18.51 23.11
CA VAL A 300 -9.35 -18.54 24.33
C VAL A 300 -8.70 -19.37 25.44
N VAL A 301 -8.09 -20.50 25.10
CA VAL A 301 -7.34 -21.33 26.05
C VAL A 301 -6.12 -20.58 26.58
N ALA A 302 -5.37 -19.90 25.71
CA ALA A 302 -4.20 -19.10 26.09
C ALA A 302 -4.58 -17.95 27.04
N TYR A 303 -5.63 -17.20 26.72
CA TYR A 303 -6.16 -16.13 27.57
C TYR A 303 -6.60 -16.64 28.94
N SER A 304 -7.34 -17.75 28.94
CA SER A 304 -7.81 -18.39 30.19
C SER A 304 -6.65 -18.87 31.06
N TYR A 305 -5.58 -19.40 30.44
CA TYR A 305 -4.38 -19.83 31.14
C TYR A 305 -3.62 -18.64 31.74
N ALA A 306 -3.45 -17.55 30.98
CA ALA A 306 -2.78 -16.34 31.42
C ALA A 306 -3.51 -15.64 32.58
N ARG A 307 -4.85 -15.61 32.53
CA ARG A 307 -5.71 -15.08 33.61
C ARG A 307 -5.59 -15.90 34.91
N LYS A 308 -5.41 -17.22 34.81
CA LYS A 308 -5.30 -18.13 35.97
C LYS A 308 -3.92 -18.08 36.63
N HIS A 309 -2.85 -17.84 35.87
CA HIS A 309 -1.47 -17.82 36.39
C HIS A 309 -0.98 -16.39 36.70
N LYS A 310 -1.60 -15.75 37.70
CA LYS A 310 -1.24 -14.40 38.22
C LYS A 310 0.17 -14.27 38.84
N LYS A 311 1.04 -15.27 38.69
CA LYS A 311 2.36 -15.31 39.38
C LYS A 311 3.35 -14.25 38.90
N GLY A 312 3.10 -13.59 37.75
CA GLY A 312 3.96 -12.51 37.24
C GLY A 312 4.03 -11.27 38.14
N HIS A 313 3.05 -11.05 39.01
CA HIS A 313 3.06 -9.95 39.99
C HIS A 313 4.19 -10.05 41.02
N ARG A 314 4.68 -11.26 41.34
CA ARG A 314 5.73 -11.44 42.35
C ARG A 314 7.14 -11.14 41.83
N GLU A 315 7.38 -11.14 40.53
CA GLU A 315 8.74 -10.94 39.98
C GLU A 315 9.06 -9.48 39.63
N ILE A 316 8.05 -8.60 39.51
CA ILE A 316 8.26 -7.16 39.19
C ILE A 316 8.52 -6.34 40.47
N PHE A 317 8.04 -6.81 41.62
CA PHE A 317 8.04 -6.05 42.87
C PHE A 317 8.75 -6.73 44.03
N VAL A 318 9.05 -8.03 43.93
CA VAL A 318 9.86 -8.73 44.94
C VAL A 318 11.24 -9.00 44.34
N SER A 319 12.04 -7.95 44.18
CA SER A 319 13.49 -8.12 44.40
C SER A 319 13.68 -8.34 45.90
N ASP A 320 14.80 -8.95 46.28
CA ASP A 320 15.24 -9.02 47.67
C ASP A 320 15.36 -7.63 48.35
N GLU A 321 15.09 -6.52 47.62
CA GLU A 321 15.15 -5.13 48.07
C GLU A 321 13.97 -4.70 48.93
N GLU A 322 12.78 -5.31 48.89
CA GLU A 322 11.72 -4.96 49.86
C GLU A 322 12.11 -5.30 51.31
N LYS A 323 13.09 -6.20 51.49
CA LYS A 323 13.76 -6.42 52.78
C LYS A 323 14.94 -5.48 53.04
N ILE A 324 15.48 -4.82 52.02
CA ILE A 324 16.62 -3.88 52.09
C ILE A 324 16.14 -2.43 52.27
N ILE A 325 14.91 -2.09 51.84
CA ILE A 325 14.31 -0.75 51.94
C ILE A 325 14.19 -0.26 53.40
N GLU A 326 14.19 -1.14 54.40
CA GLU A 326 14.23 -0.76 55.82
C GLU A 326 15.64 -0.33 56.30
N GLU A 327 16.72 -0.59 55.56
CA GLU A 327 18.11 -0.39 56.00
C GLU A 327 18.87 0.77 55.30
N ILE A 328 18.34 1.38 54.24
CA ILE A 328 19.06 2.41 53.45
C ILE A 328 18.76 3.84 53.95
N PRO A 329 19.77 4.71 54.15
CA PRO A 329 19.58 6.12 54.52
C PRO A 329 18.74 6.92 53.49
N GLU A 330 17.89 7.82 53.98
CA GLU A 330 16.92 8.60 53.19
C GLU A 330 17.56 9.41 52.02
N GLU A 331 18.84 9.79 52.13
CA GLU A 331 19.58 10.48 51.05
C GLU A 331 20.05 9.56 49.92
N GLU A 332 20.41 8.31 50.22
CA GLU A 332 20.74 7.29 49.21
C GLU A 332 19.45 6.80 48.53
N LEU A 333 18.37 6.65 49.31
CA LEU A 333 17.03 6.38 48.80
C LEU A 333 16.59 7.47 47.80
N LYS A 334 16.85 8.76 48.09
CA LYS A 334 16.57 9.86 47.14
C LYS A 334 17.46 9.81 45.89
N LYS A 335 18.69 9.30 45.93
CA LYS A 335 19.54 9.13 44.74
C LYS A 335 19.14 7.91 43.90
N GLU A 336 18.67 6.84 44.54
CA GLU A 336 18.20 5.62 43.88
C GLU A 336 16.79 5.75 43.30
N ILE A 337 15.90 6.51 43.95
CA ILE A 337 14.50 6.70 43.52
C ILE A 337 14.35 7.79 42.46
N TYR A 338 15.20 8.83 42.45
CA TYR A 338 15.05 9.95 41.51
C TYR A 338 16.01 9.89 40.33
N VAL A 339 15.59 10.52 39.25
CA VAL A 339 16.27 10.56 37.95
C VAL A 339 17.69 11.11 38.03
N ASP A 340 18.61 10.44 37.31
CA ASP A 340 19.94 10.97 37.07
C ASP A 340 19.89 12.16 36.10
N LYS A 341 20.21 13.36 36.60
CA LYS A 341 20.22 14.61 35.82
C LYS A 341 21.37 14.68 34.82
N GLU A 342 22.42 13.85 34.95
CA GLU A 342 23.51 13.77 33.97
C GLU A 342 23.06 13.05 32.70
N ASN A 343 22.10 12.14 32.81
CA ASN A 343 21.49 11.48 31.66
C ASN A 343 20.47 12.41 30.97
N LYS A 344 20.90 13.05 29.89
CA LYS A 344 20.07 13.98 29.09
C LYS A 344 18.79 13.37 28.52
N TRP A 345 18.68 12.04 28.41
CA TRP A 345 17.44 11.35 28.01
C TRP A 345 16.37 11.38 29.09
N GLU A 346 16.77 11.52 30.35
CA GLU A 346 15.84 11.53 31.47
C GLU A 346 15.31 12.92 31.81
N VAL A 347 16.03 13.97 31.39
CA VAL A 347 15.64 15.38 31.53
C VAL A 347 14.52 15.74 30.56
N ILE A 348 13.43 16.31 31.08
CA ILE A 348 12.26 16.68 30.28
C ILE A 348 12.60 17.90 29.41
N GLY A 349 12.27 17.82 28.12
CA GLY A 349 12.53 18.86 27.11
C GLY A 349 12.42 18.31 25.69
N MET A 350 12.36 19.21 24.70
CA MET A 350 12.21 18.89 23.27
C MET A 350 13.49 18.33 22.63
N HIS A 351 14.65 18.52 23.27
CA HIS A 351 15.93 17.97 22.82
C HIS A 351 15.89 16.44 22.65
N ARG A 352 15.03 15.73 23.40
CA ARG A 352 14.85 14.26 23.30
C ARG A 352 14.17 13.86 22.01
N GLN A 353 13.05 14.50 21.67
CA GLN A 353 12.30 14.26 20.44
C GLN A 353 13.13 14.65 19.22
N ILE A 354 13.81 15.80 19.28
CA ILE A 354 14.70 16.28 18.22
C ILE A 354 15.86 15.28 18.02
N ALA A 355 16.53 14.84 19.09
CA ALA A 355 17.62 13.86 18.98
C ALA A 355 17.15 12.52 18.41
N GLY A 356 15.99 12.02 18.87
CA GLY A 356 15.38 10.80 18.35
C GLY A 356 15.04 10.91 16.86
N PHE A 357 14.47 12.05 16.45
CA PHE A 357 14.16 12.32 15.05
C PHE A 357 15.41 12.45 14.17
N PHE A 358 16.45 13.19 14.58
CA PHE A 358 17.69 13.27 13.81
C PHE A 358 18.35 11.90 13.62
N LYS A 359 18.34 11.06 14.67
CA LYS A 359 18.81 9.69 14.55
C LYS A 359 18.00 8.91 13.51
N LEU A 360 16.67 8.97 13.59
CA LEU A 360 15.79 8.31 12.62
C LEU A 360 16.05 8.83 11.21
N PHE A 361 16.05 10.15 11.03
CA PHE A 361 16.12 10.83 9.75
C PHE A 361 17.38 10.43 8.96
N PHE A 362 18.56 10.50 9.57
CA PHE A 362 19.79 10.09 8.88
C PHE A 362 19.85 8.58 8.63
N VAL A 363 19.36 7.76 9.56
CA VAL A 363 19.25 6.31 9.33
C VAL A 363 18.30 6.04 8.17
N MET A 364 17.17 6.74 8.12
CA MET A 364 16.17 6.64 7.06
C MET A 364 16.75 7.06 5.72
N ILE A 365 17.46 8.18 5.62
CA ILE A 365 18.10 8.61 4.36
C ILE A 365 19.10 7.57 3.86
N ILE A 366 19.88 6.96 4.75
CA ILE A 366 20.80 5.86 4.38
C ILE A 366 20.03 4.64 3.88
N LEU A 367 18.92 4.28 4.53
CA LEU A 367 18.10 3.12 4.15
C LEU A 367 17.17 3.39 2.96
N LEU A 368 16.89 4.65 2.64
CA LEU A 368 16.05 5.04 1.51
C LEU A 368 16.73 4.71 0.18
N ILE A 369 18.07 4.79 0.06
CA ILE A 369 18.77 4.41 -1.18
C ILE A 369 18.50 2.93 -1.52
N PRO A 370 18.86 1.94 -0.68
CA PRO A 370 18.60 0.55 -1.00
C PRO A 370 17.09 0.27 -1.10
N GLN A 371 16.24 0.94 -0.32
CA GLN A 371 14.79 0.79 -0.47
C GLN A 371 14.30 1.25 -1.84
N LEU A 372 14.71 2.42 -2.31
CA LEU A 372 14.28 2.95 -3.58
C LEU A 372 14.87 2.16 -4.74
N VAL A 373 16.13 1.73 -4.66
CA VAL A 373 16.70 0.81 -5.65
C VAL A 373 15.89 -0.49 -5.71
N VAL A 374 15.53 -1.06 -4.57
CA VAL A 374 14.72 -2.28 -4.58
C VAL A 374 13.31 -2.02 -5.11
N THR A 375 12.60 -1.00 -4.60
CA THR A 375 11.19 -0.75 -4.92
C THR A 375 10.98 -0.17 -6.32
N SER A 376 11.92 0.64 -6.81
CA SER A 376 11.81 1.36 -8.09
C SER A 376 12.55 0.67 -9.23
N PHE A 377 13.57 -0.16 -8.95
CA PHE A 377 14.34 -0.88 -9.97
C PHE A 377 14.25 -2.40 -9.82
N ILE A 378 14.67 -2.99 -8.68
CA ILE A 378 14.77 -4.45 -8.57
C ILE A 378 13.39 -5.12 -8.67
N MET A 379 12.41 -4.59 -7.95
CA MET A 379 11.04 -5.10 -7.92
C MET A 379 10.37 -4.95 -9.29
N PRO A 380 10.29 -3.76 -9.92
CA PRO A 380 9.57 -3.62 -11.18
C PRO A 380 10.32 -4.24 -12.39
N VAL A 381 11.66 -4.29 -12.37
CA VAL A 381 12.42 -4.78 -13.53
C VAL A 381 12.63 -6.30 -13.48
N TYR A 382 12.94 -6.87 -12.31
CA TYR A 382 13.36 -8.27 -12.22
C TYR A 382 12.39 -9.20 -11.49
N LEU A 383 11.75 -8.73 -10.42
CA LEU A 383 11.00 -9.62 -9.51
C LEU A 383 9.51 -9.65 -9.82
N ASN A 384 8.89 -8.48 -9.85
CA ASN A 384 7.48 -8.25 -10.12
C ASN A 384 7.29 -7.25 -11.27
N PRO A 385 7.54 -7.68 -12.53
CA PRO A 385 7.34 -6.84 -13.71
C PRO A 385 5.88 -6.64 -14.09
N TYR A 386 4.94 -6.94 -13.19
CA TYR A 386 3.50 -6.91 -13.46
C TYR A 386 2.85 -5.74 -12.68
N PRO A 387 2.61 -4.57 -13.31
CA PRO A 387 1.97 -3.43 -12.64
C PRO A 387 0.62 -3.79 -12.00
N GLN A 388 -0.16 -4.67 -12.65
CA GLN A 388 -1.43 -5.18 -12.12
C GLN A 388 -1.29 -5.93 -10.80
N ALA A 389 -0.21 -6.70 -10.59
CA ALA A 389 0.02 -7.40 -9.32
C ALA A 389 0.30 -6.42 -8.18
N SER A 390 1.01 -5.32 -8.47
CA SER A 390 1.20 -4.21 -7.53
C SER A 390 -0.12 -3.49 -7.24
N GLY A 391 -0.97 -3.30 -8.25
CA GLY A 391 -2.32 -2.75 -8.10
C GLY A 391 -3.22 -3.63 -7.21
N TRP A 392 -3.24 -4.95 -7.43
CA TRP A 392 -3.98 -5.90 -6.61
C TRP A 392 -3.53 -5.89 -5.14
N TYR A 393 -2.22 -5.82 -4.92
CA TYR A 393 -1.65 -5.68 -3.58
C TYR A 393 -2.06 -4.36 -2.92
N SER A 394 -1.96 -3.22 -3.63
CA SER A 394 -2.35 -1.90 -3.13
C SER A 394 -3.84 -1.87 -2.77
N TYR A 395 -4.72 -2.34 -3.66
CA TYR A 395 -6.16 -2.46 -3.37
C TYR A 395 -6.44 -3.30 -2.14
N THR A 396 -5.74 -4.44 -2.00
CA THR A 396 -5.87 -5.28 -0.81
C THR A 396 -5.47 -4.54 0.46
N LEU A 397 -4.33 -3.85 0.49
CA LEU A 397 -3.91 -3.10 1.68
C LEU A 397 -4.90 -2.00 2.06
N HIS A 398 -5.31 -1.17 1.10
CA HIS A 398 -6.19 -0.03 1.37
C HIS A 398 -7.61 -0.45 1.73
N PHE A 399 -8.11 -1.55 1.15
CA PHE A 399 -9.44 -2.07 1.48
C PHE A 399 -9.55 -2.40 2.97
N PHE A 400 -8.50 -3.00 3.54
CA PHE A 400 -8.54 -3.43 4.93
C PHE A 400 -8.07 -2.40 5.95
N GLU A 401 -7.43 -1.31 5.55
CA GLU A 401 -6.89 -0.30 6.46
C GLU A 401 -7.95 0.24 7.44
N ALA A 402 -9.17 0.50 6.96
CA ALA A 402 -10.29 0.96 7.79
C ALA A 402 -10.76 -0.13 8.75
N ILE A 403 -10.83 -1.36 8.27
CA ILE A 403 -11.27 -2.53 9.03
C ILE A 403 -10.28 -2.77 10.18
N TRP A 404 -8.98 -2.78 9.89
CA TRP A 404 -7.91 -2.97 10.88
C TRP A 404 -7.97 -1.90 11.97
N LEU A 405 -8.10 -0.63 11.59
CA LEU A 405 -8.22 0.47 12.55
C LEU A 405 -9.45 0.35 13.45
N VAL A 406 -10.60 -0.08 12.91
CA VAL A 406 -11.83 -0.25 13.70
C VAL A 406 -11.69 -1.38 14.72
N PHE A 407 -11.08 -2.49 14.33
CA PHE A 407 -10.89 -3.65 15.21
C PHE A 407 -9.77 -3.45 16.25
N ASP A 408 -8.74 -2.66 15.97
CA ASP A 408 -7.73 -2.22 16.97
C ASP A 408 -8.38 -1.37 18.09
N MET A 409 -9.52 -0.72 17.82
CA MET A 409 -10.24 0.12 18.79
C MET A 409 -9.37 1.22 19.44
N GLY A 410 -8.25 1.60 18.82
CA GLY A 410 -7.34 2.63 19.28
C GLY A 410 -6.51 2.22 20.48
N PHE A 411 -6.34 0.91 20.70
CA PHE A 411 -5.53 0.38 21.79
C PHE A 411 -4.05 0.76 21.62
N ASN A 412 -3.56 0.91 20.39
CA ASN A 412 -2.24 1.45 20.06
C ASN A 412 -2.00 2.90 20.58
N PHE A 413 -3.01 3.77 20.57
CA PHE A 413 -2.93 5.12 21.14
C PHE A 413 -3.06 5.07 22.66
N ALA A 414 -3.94 4.21 23.16
CA ALA A 414 -4.24 4.10 24.58
C ALA A 414 -3.05 3.58 25.38
N ILE A 415 -2.34 2.54 24.89
CA ILE A 415 -1.11 2.04 25.52
C ILE A 415 -0.10 3.17 25.70
N THR A 416 0.16 3.96 24.66
CA THR A 416 1.15 5.06 24.70
C THR A 416 0.75 6.13 25.71
N LYS A 417 -0.51 6.56 25.69
CA LYS A 417 -1.02 7.60 26.59
C LYS A 417 -1.04 7.16 28.05
N PHE A 418 -1.74 6.07 28.37
CA PHE A 418 -1.99 5.67 29.76
C PHE A 418 -0.73 5.14 30.43
N PHE A 419 0.16 4.49 29.68
CA PHE A 419 1.48 4.14 30.20
C PHE A 419 2.28 5.41 30.53
N ALA A 420 2.34 6.41 29.63
CA ALA A 420 3.05 7.66 29.88
C ALA A 420 2.45 8.45 31.06
N GLN A 421 1.13 8.41 31.24
CA GLN A 421 0.44 9.06 32.36
C GLN A 421 0.80 8.42 33.70
N HIS A 422 0.86 7.09 33.78
CA HIS A 422 1.02 6.38 35.05
C HIS A 422 2.47 6.02 35.39
N ARG A 423 3.41 6.02 34.43
CA ARG A 423 4.80 5.61 34.68
C ARG A 423 5.55 6.43 35.74
N LEU A 424 5.16 7.69 35.97
CA LEU A 424 5.83 8.59 36.92
C LEU A 424 5.51 8.25 38.38
N GLU A 425 4.27 7.83 38.66
CA GLU A 425 3.77 7.61 40.02
C GLU A 425 3.43 6.14 40.32
N ARG A 426 2.97 5.36 39.33
CA ARG A 426 2.42 4.01 39.47
C ARG A 426 2.85 3.09 38.31
N PRO A 427 4.10 2.61 38.32
CA PRO A 427 4.63 1.77 37.25
C PRO A 427 3.90 0.42 37.12
N GLU A 428 3.30 -0.13 38.19
CA GLU A 428 2.50 -1.36 38.10
C GLU A 428 1.29 -1.19 37.18
N LYS A 429 0.58 -0.08 37.34
CA LYS A 429 -0.61 0.22 36.56
C LYS A 429 -0.26 0.47 35.10
N ALA A 430 0.95 0.98 34.81
CA ALA A 430 1.40 1.20 33.45
C ALA A 430 1.49 -0.12 32.65
N TYR A 431 1.96 -1.22 33.27
CA TYR A 431 2.06 -2.54 32.61
C TYR A 431 0.70 -3.16 32.30
N HIS A 432 -0.36 -2.87 33.07
CA HIS A 432 -1.70 -3.35 32.77
C HIS A 432 -2.20 -2.89 31.39
N TYR A 433 -1.83 -1.67 30.97
CA TYR A 433 -2.18 -1.16 29.64
C TYR A 433 -1.40 -1.83 28.50
N VAL A 434 -0.19 -2.33 28.78
CA VAL A 434 0.57 -3.16 27.82
C VAL A 434 -0.09 -4.55 27.66
N GLN A 435 -0.50 -5.15 28.77
CA GLN A 435 -1.23 -6.44 28.77
C GLN A 435 -2.60 -6.31 28.07
N LEU A 436 -3.30 -5.19 28.27
CA LEU A 436 -4.56 -4.88 27.60
C LEU A 436 -4.39 -4.86 26.08
N PHE A 437 -3.37 -4.16 25.58
CA PHE A 437 -3.03 -4.15 24.15
C PHE A 437 -2.75 -5.58 23.65
N MET A 438 -1.84 -6.30 24.31
CA MET A 438 -1.47 -7.67 23.93
C MET A 438 -2.66 -8.61 23.75
N TRP A 439 -3.55 -8.66 24.75
CA TRP A 439 -4.68 -9.60 24.72
C TRP A 439 -5.83 -9.10 23.86
N TRP A 440 -5.99 -7.79 23.70
CA TRP A 440 -6.94 -7.23 22.74
C TRP A 440 -6.56 -7.66 21.32
N GLU A 441 -5.32 -7.42 20.89
CA GLU A 441 -4.83 -7.77 19.54
C GLU A 441 -4.97 -9.25 19.20
N ILE A 442 -4.74 -10.15 20.17
CA ILE A 442 -4.94 -11.59 19.97
C ILE A 442 -6.42 -11.91 19.70
N LEU A 443 -7.32 -11.33 20.48
CA LEU A 443 -8.75 -11.63 20.44
C LEU A 443 -9.46 -10.92 19.27
N SER A 444 -9.11 -9.67 19.00
CA SER A 444 -9.57 -8.93 17.82
C SER A 444 -9.04 -9.58 16.54
N GLY A 445 -7.78 -10.04 16.52
CA GLY A 445 -7.18 -10.79 15.41
C GLY A 445 -7.95 -12.06 15.04
N VAL A 446 -8.42 -12.83 16.03
CA VAL A 446 -9.29 -14.00 15.79
C VAL A 446 -10.60 -13.57 15.12
N ALA A 447 -11.23 -12.51 15.63
CA ALA A 447 -12.48 -12.01 15.08
C ALA A 447 -12.28 -11.50 13.64
N GLN A 448 -11.22 -10.71 13.40
CA GLN A 448 -10.84 -10.20 12.09
C GLN A 448 -10.64 -11.33 11.08
N ILE A 449 -9.82 -12.34 11.40
CA ILE A 449 -9.62 -13.49 10.52
C ILE A 449 -10.95 -14.20 10.25
N PHE A 450 -11.79 -14.42 11.27
CA PHE A 450 -13.08 -15.06 11.07
C PHE A 450 -13.98 -14.29 10.09
N PHE A 451 -14.17 -12.99 10.32
CA PHE A 451 -15.03 -12.18 9.47
C PHE A 451 -14.46 -12.07 8.06
N ILE A 452 -13.15 -11.81 7.91
CA ILE A 452 -12.56 -11.56 6.60
C ILE A 452 -12.35 -12.85 5.81
N ALA A 453 -11.97 -13.96 6.44
CA ALA A 453 -11.92 -15.25 5.75
C ALA A 453 -13.32 -15.66 5.28
N PHE A 454 -14.37 -15.40 6.06
CA PHE A 454 -15.75 -15.62 5.64
C PHE A 454 -16.14 -14.73 4.45
N LEU A 455 -15.94 -13.41 4.56
CA LEU A 455 -16.24 -12.47 3.48
C LEU A 455 -15.46 -12.81 2.19
N GLY A 456 -14.16 -13.08 2.32
CA GLY A 456 -13.26 -13.40 1.20
C GLY A 456 -13.44 -14.75 0.56
N SER A 457 -14.04 -15.70 1.27
CA SER A 457 -14.28 -17.03 0.70
C SER A 457 -15.70 -17.25 0.21
N ILE A 458 -16.69 -16.50 0.70
CA ILE A 458 -18.12 -16.73 0.39
C ILE A 458 -18.76 -15.52 -0.29
N ILE A 459 -18.48 -14.28 0.14
CA ILE A 459 -19.18 -13.10 -0.39
C ILE A 459 -18.44 -12.49 -1.58
N PHE A 460 -17.15 -12.20 -1.41
CA PHE A 460 -16.36 -11.51 -2.43
C PHE A 460 -16.25 -12.22 -3.78
N PRO A 461 -16.26 -13.57 -3.87
CA PRO A 461 -16.34 -14.27 -5.16
C PRO A 461 -17.53 -13.86 -6.05
N HIS A 462 -18.62 -13.36 -5.47
CA HIS A 462 -19.83 -12.92 -6.18
C HIS A 462 -19.95 -11.39 -6.27
N THR A 463 -18.82 -10.68 -6.18
CA THR A 463 -18.77 -9.21 -6.26
C THR A 463 -17.74 -8.75 -7.29
N ASN A 464 -17.67 -7.44 -7.52
CA ASN A 464 -16.63 -6.83 -8.35
C ASN A 464 -15.19 -7.02 -7.81
N PHE A 465 -15.01 -7.61 -6.62
CA PHE A 465 -13.70 -7.96 -6.06
C PHE A 465 -13.38 -9.45 -6.14
N SER A 466 -14.12 -10.21 -6.96
CA SER A 466 -13.97 -11.65 -7.05
C SER A 466 -12.53 -12.09 -7.34
N TYR A 467 -11.85 -11.39 -8.25
CA TYR A 467 -10.44 -11.61 -8.56
C TYR A 467 -9.45 -11.35 -7.40
N LEU A 468 -9.84 -10.61 -6.36
CA LEU A 468 -9.01 -10.34 -5.18
C LEU A 468 -9.29 -11.27 -3.99
N SER A 469 -10.27 -12.17 -4.11
CA SER A 469 -10.78 -13.01 -3.01
C SER A 469 -9.67 -13.73 -2.24
N TRP A 470 -8.75 -14.41 -2.93
CA TRP A 470 -7.62 -15.07 -2.28
C TRP A 470 -6.62 -14.11 -1.66
N MET A 471 -6.36 -12.95 -2.27
CA MET A 471 -5.47 -11.94 -1.69
C MET A 471 -6.05 -11.39 -0.38
N PHE A 472 -7.37 -11.18 -0.34
CA PHE A 472 -8.08 -10.75 0.85
C PHE A 472 -8.01 -11.79 1.97
N VAL A 473 -8.21 -13.07 1.66
CA VAL A 473 -8.05 -14.18 2.62
C VAL A 473 -6.62 -14.22 3.16
N VAL A 474 -5.60 -14.20 2.30
CA VAL A 474 -4.19 -14.26 2.72
C VAL A 474 -3.79 -13.03 3.54
N HIS A 475 -4.22 -11.84 3.14
CA HIS A 475 -3.94 -10.62 3.90
C HIS A 475 -4.58 -10.64 5.29
N SER A 476 -5.76 -11.23 5.44
CA SER A 476 -6.42 -11.36 6.74
C SER A 476 -5.57 -12.14 7.76
N LEU A 477 -4.80 -13.13 7.31
CA LEU A 477 -3.95 -13.96 8.18
C LEU A 477 -2.87 -13.15 8.89
N ILE A 478 -2.52 -11.96 8.37
CA ILE A 478 -1.54 -11.06 8.98
C ILE A 478 -2.02 -10.53 10.35
N GLN A 479 -3.34 -10.43 10.54
CA GLN A 479 -3.93 -9.89 11.75
C GLN A 479 -3.79 -10.80 12.98
N PHE A 480 -3.40 -12.06 12.81
CA PHE A 480 -3.21 -12.96 13.95
C PHE A 480 -1.74 -13.34 14.13
N PRO A 481 -1.20 -13.23 15.36
CA PRO A 481 -1.86 -12.81 16.61
C PRO A 481 -1.90 -11.30 16.88
N GLY A 482 -1.62 -10.44 15.89
CA GLY A 482 -1.82 -8.97 15.94
C GLY A 482 -0.83 -8.17 16.81
N PHE A 483 -0.26 -8.81 17.85
CA PHE A 483 0.56 -8.13 18.85
C PHE A 483 2.00 -7.79 18.44
N PHE A 484 2.41 -7.99 17.19
CA PHE A 484 3.80 -7.92 16.75
C PHE A 484 4.49 -6.58 17.09
N LEU A 485 3.71 -5.50 17.17
CA LEU A 485 4.18 -4.14 17.44
C LEU A 485 4.19 -3.74 18.92
N VAL A 486 3.85 -4.63 19.85
CA VAL A 486 3.77 -4.32 21.29
C VAL A 486 5.03 -3.61 21.82
N PHE A 487 6.23 -4.07 21.44
CA PHE A 487 7.48 -3.50 21.93
C PHE A 487 7.77 -2.13 21.33
N GLN A 488 7.39 -1.89 20.08
CA GLN A 488 7.54 -0.59 19.43
C GLN A 488 6.70 0.46 20.16
N TYR A 489 5.43 0.15 20.45
CA TYR A 489 4.55 1.02 21.22
C TYR A 489 5.02 1.17 22.67
N PHE A 490 5.53 0.11 23.28
CA PHE A 490 6.16 0.19 24.60
C PHE A 490 7.33 1.18 24.62
N PHE A 491 8.25 1.13 23.64
CA PHE A 491 9.38 2.06 23.59
C PHE A 491 8.93 3.51 23.40
N GLN A 492 7.90 3.73 22.60
CA GLN A 492 7.27 5.05 22.42
C GLN A 492 6.69 5.56 23.75
N ALA A 493 5.92 4.71 24.44
CA ALA A 493 5.32 5.02 25.73
C ALA A 493 6.36 5.27 26.84
N TYR A 494 7.44 4.48 26.84
CA TYR A 494 8.57 4.58 27.75
C TYR A 494 9.50 5.78 27.41
N GLN A 495 9.26 6.48 26.29
CA GLN A 495 10.08 7.58 25.77
C GLN A 495 11.54 7.20 25.47
N ARG A 496 11.79 5.92 25.13
CA ARG A 496 13.03 5.49 24.47
C ARG A 496 12.87 5.62 22.97
N THR A 497 12.78 6.88 22.53
CA THR A 497 12.57 7.26 21.14
C THR A 497 13.65 6.66 20.24
N ASP A 498 14.87 6.49 20.72
CA ASP A 498 15.94 5.82 19.99
C ASP A 498 15.59 4.36 19.61
N PHE A 499 14.97 3.60 20.51
CA PHE A 499 14.55 2.22 20.25
C PHE A 499 13.30 2.17 19.40
N SER A 500 12.29 3.00 19.72
CA SER A 500 11.05 3.10 18.95
C SER A 500 11.33 3.42 17.47
N MET A 501 12.22 4.38 17.21
CA MET A 501 12.58 4.78 15.86
C MET A 501 13.40 3.72 15.11
N ILE A 502 14.29 2.98 15.80
CA ILE A 502 14.99 1.84 15.19
C ILE A 502 14.01 0.72 14.84
N SER A 503 13.08 0.39 15.74
CA SER A 503 12.05 -0.63 15.48
C SER A 503 11.22 -0.26 14.24
N PHE A 504 10.80 1.00 14.14
CA PHE A 504 10.10 1.50 12.97
C PHE A 504 10.95 1.40 11.70
N ALA A 505 12.21 1.84 11.74
CA ALA A 505 13.12 1.76 10.60
C ALA A 505 13.33 0.31 10.13
N LEU A 506 13.50 -0.62 11.08
CA LEU A 506 13.63 -2.05 10.78
C LEU A 506 12.37 -2.60 10.13
N GLN A 507 11.18 -2.28 10.64
CA GLN A 507 9.93 -2.75 10.06
C GLN A 507 9.73 -2.22 8.64
N ALA A 508 9.76 -0.90 8.48
CA ALA A 508 9.31 -0.23 7.27
C ALA A 508 10.35 -0.26 6.14
N PHE A 509 11.64 -0.11 6.46
CA PHE A 509 12.69 0.10 5.45
C PHE A 509 13.54 -1.17 5.20
N VAL A 510 13.56 -2.11 6.15
CA VAL A 510 14.48 -3.27 6.08
C VAL A 510 13.73 -4.59 5.95
N LEU A 511 12.98 -4.99 6.97
CA LEU A 511 12.42 -6.34 7.08
C LEU A 511 11.31 -6.57 6.07
N ARG A 512 10.36 -5.62 5.94
CA ARG A 512 9.29 -5.70 4.94
C ARG A 512 9.87 -5.87 3.54
N LEU A 513 10.83 -5.03 3.19
CA LEU A 513 11.47 -5.03 1.88
C LEU A 513 12.26 -6.31 1.62
N ALA A 514 13.17 -6.67 2.53
CA ALA A 514 14.06 -7.81 2.37
C ALA A 514 13.29 -9.13 2.24
N LEU A 515 12.21 -9.28 3.03
CA LEU A 515 11.41 -10.48 2.99
C LEU A 515 10.48 -10.51 1.78
N GLN A 516 9.95 -9.38 1.31
CA GLN A 516 9.23 -9.33 0.03
C GLN A 516 10.14 -9.70 -1.15
N VAL A 517 11.37 -9.18 -1.19
CA VAL A 517 12.37 -9.56 -2.21
C VAL A 517 12.67 -11.06 -2.17
N ALA A 518 12.69 -11.66 -0.98
CA ALA A 518 12.94 -13.10 -0.83
C ALA A 518 11.73 -13.96 -1.21
N THR A 519 10.51 -13.55 -0.87
CA THR A 519 9.29 -14.37 -1.05
C THR A 519 8.71 -14.26 -2.45
N VAL A 520 8.79 -13.10 -3.11
CA VAL A 520 8.22 -12.90 -4.45
C VAL A 520 8.72 -13.92 -5.48
N PRO A 521 10.05 -14.17 -5.63
CA PRO A 521 10.54 -15.18 -6.58
C PRO A 521 10.04 -16.60 -6.26
N ILE A 522 9.95 -16.93 -4.97
CA ILE A 522 9.50 -18.25 -4.51
C ILE A 522 8.06 -18.49 -4.94
N PHE A 523 7.15 -17.57 -4.60
CA PHE A 523 5.74 -17.71 -4.91
C PHE A 523 5.46 -17.54 -6.42
N LYS A 524 6.19 -16.65 -7.11
CA LYS A 524 6.13 -16.57 -8.58
C LYS A 524 6.45 -17.92 -9.22
N THR A 525 7.48 -18.62 -8.74
CA THR A 525 7.87 -19.94 -9.28
C THR A 525 6.85 -21.02 -8.95
N ILE A 526 6.28 -21.02 -7.74
CA ILE A 526 5.24 -21.97 -7.33
C ILE A 526 3.99 -21.86 -8.23
N PHE A 527 3.58 -20.64 -8.58
CA PHE A 527 2.37 -20.39 -9.37
C PHE A 527 2.62 -20.25 -10.88
N ALA A 528 3.87 -20.21 -11.34
CA ALA A 528 4.20 -20.03 -12.76
C ALA A 528 3.58 -21.12 -13.67
N ASN A 529 3.53 -22.36 -13.20
CA ASN A 529 3.00 -23.51 -13.96
C ASN A 529 1.50 -23.73 -13.73
N ASN A 530 0.84 -22.92 -12.91
CA ASN A 530 -0.58 -23.07 -12.64
C ASN A 530 -1.38 -22.12 -13.54
N VAL A 531 -2.09 -22.69 -14.52
CA VAL A 531 -2.86 -21.95 -15.53
C VAL A 531 -3.95 -21.06 -14.89
N ILE A 532 -4.55 -21.48 -13.77
CA ILE A 532 -5.64 -20.72 -13.10
C ILE A 532 -5.12 -19.42 -12.48
N TYR A 533 -3.93 -19.45 -11.87
CA TYR A 533 -3.40 -18.33 -11.07
C TYR A 533 -2.30 -17.54 -11.78
N GLY A 534 -1.35 -18.25 -12.39
CA GLY A 534 -0.21 -17.66 -13.09
C GLY A 534 0.83 -16.95 -12.19
N PRO A 535 1.94 -16.50 -12.81
CA PRO A 535 3.09 -15.93 -12.10
C PRO A 535 2.79 -14.57 -11.44
N ALA A 536 1.87 -13.77 -12.00
CA ALA A 536 1.52 -12.46 -11.46
C ALA A 536 0.73 -12.56 -10.14
N PHE A 537 -0.20 -13.51 -10.05
CA PHE A 537 -0.86 -13.84 -8.79
C PHE A 537 0.15 -14.28 -7.74
N GLY A 538 1.06 -15.18 -8.12
CA GLY A 538 2.15 -15.64 -7.25
C GLY A 538 3.01 -14.50 -6.72
N ALA A 539 3.36 -13.52 -7.55
CA ALA A 539 4.08 -12.32 -7.10
C ALA A 539 3.29 -11.52 -6.05
N GLY A 540 1.99 -11.30 -6.28
CA GLY A 540 1.11 -10.61 -5.31
C GLY A 540 0.99 -11.33 -3.97
N ILE A 541 0.80 -12.67 -3.99
CA ILE A 541 0.83 -13.49 -2.76
C ILE A 541 2.20 -13.40 -2.08
N GLY A 542 3.29 -13.51 -2.84
CA GLY A 542 4.64 -13.37 -2.31
C GLY A 542 4.85 -12.06 -1.55
N MET A 543 4.30 -10.95 -2.04
CA MET A 543 4.36 -9.65 -1.34
C MET A 543 3.61 -9.64 -0.01
N LEU A 544 2.45 -10.31 0.08
CA LEU A 544 1.66 -10.43 1.32
C LEU A 544 2.36 -11.34 2.34
N VAL A 545 2.94 -12.44 1.89
CA VAL A 545 3.68 -13.38 2.77
C VAL A 545 4.96 -12.73 3.31
N GLY A 546 5.67 -11.97 2.46
CA GLY A 546 6.85 -11.23 2.87
C GLY A 546 6.54 -10.22 3.99
N LEU A 547 5.37 -9.57 3.94
CA LEU A 547 4.90 -8.67 5.00
C LEU A 547 4.72 -9.41 6.33
N LEU A 548 4.01 -10.54 6.33
CA LEU A 548 3.78 -11.35 7.54
C LEU A 548 5.08 -11.82 8.19
N LEU A 549 6.00 -12.36 7.39
CA LEU A 549 7.29 -12.82 7.90
C LEU A 549 8.10 -11.65 8.49
N GLY A 550 7.97 -10.44 7.92
CA GLY A 550 8.59 -9.23 8.43
C GLY A 550 8.18 -8.91 9.86
N ASP A 551 6.89 -8.98 10.16
CA ASP A 551 6.38 -8.69 11.50
C ASP A 551 6.81 -9.75 12.53
N TRP A 552 6.90 -11.03 12.13
CA TRP A 552 7.46 -12.09 12.97
C TRP A 552 8.92 -11.86 13.34
N VAL A 553 9.75 -11.51 12.35
CA VAL A 553 11.17 -11.23 12.57
C VAL A 553 11.34 -9.97 13.41
N LEU A 554 10.55 -8.92 13.13
CA LEU A 554 10.54 -7.68 13.91
C LEU A 554 10.23 -7.95 15.38
N PHE A 555 9.18 -8.74 15.66
CA PHE A 555 8.82 -9.09 17.03
C PHE A 555 9.98 -9.78 17.77
N GLY A 556 10.71 -10.69 17.10
CA GLY A 556 11.90 -11.33 17.65
C GLY A 556 13.03 -10.35 17.98
N ILE A 557 13.32 -9.41 17.07
CA ILE A 557 14.39 -8.40 17.25
C ILE A 557 14.01 -7.41 18.36
N THR A 558 12.79 -6.89 18.34
CA THR A 558 12.30 -5.90 19.32
C THR A 558 12.17 -6.51 20.72
N MET A 559 11.85 -7.79 20.83
CA MET A 559 11.96 -8.53 22.10
C MET A 559 13.40 -8.57 22.61
N GLY A 560 14.39 -8.74 21.72
CA GLY A 560 15.82 -8.63 22.07
C GLY A 560 16.20 -7.24 22.57
N MET A 561 15.73 -6.19 21.89
CA MET A 561 15.92 -4.79 22.31
C MET A 561 15.28 -4.54 23.69
N TYR A 562 14.08 -5.06 23.93
CA TYR A 562 13.40 -4.94 25.22
C TYR A 562 14.22 -5.60 26.34
N LYS A 563 14.77 -6.81 26.12
CA LYS A 563 15.65 -7.47 27.08
C LYS A 563 16.93 -6.69 27.37
N SER A 564 17.45 -5.91 26.40
CA SER A 564 18.62 -5.05 26.63
C SER A 564 18.36 -3.92 27.64
N LEU A 565 17.09 -3.55 27.85
CA LEU A 565 16.67 -2.63 28.92
C LEU A 565 16.67 -3.29 30.31
N LYS A 566 16.98 -4.60 30.39
CA LYS A 566 16.96 -5.41 31.61
C LYS A 566 15.58 -5.50 32.27
N LEU A 567 14.51 -5.37 31.48
CA LEU A 567 13.14 -5.51 31.96
C LEU A 567 12.64 -6.96 31.85
N PRO A 568 11.83 -7.46 32.81
CA PRO A 568 11.26 -8.80 32.75
C PRO A 568 10.23 -8.91 31.60
N LEU A 569 10.27 -10.04 30.89
CA LEU A 569 9.40 -10.29 29.72
C LEU A 569 8.02 -10.84 30.12
N LEU A 570 7.98 -11.71 31.13
CA LEU A 570 6.77 -12.42 31.54
C LEU A 570 5.58 -11.51 31.86
N PRO A 571 5.75 -10.33 32.51
CA PRO A 571 4.65 -9.41 32.82
C PRO A 571 3.84 -8.92 31.62
N ILE A 572 4.44 -8.87 30.43
CA ILE A 572 3.74 -8.40 29.22
C ILE A 572 2.68 -9.42 28.78
N PHE A 573 2.90 -10.70 29.06
CA PHE A 573 2.03 -11.79 28.63
C PHE A 573 1.02 -12.23 29.69
N THR A 574 1.02 -11.63 30.89
CA THR A 574 -0.05 -11.89 31.88
C THR A 574 -1.31 -11.09 31.54
N ALA A 575 -2.43 -11.41 32.19
CA ALA A 575 -3.72 -10.78 31.95
C ALA A 575 -4.30 -10.26 33.28
N ASP A 576 -3.57 -9.38 33.96
CA ASP A 576 -3.87 -8.94 35.32
C ASP A 576 -4.82 -7.73 35.37
N PHE A 577 -5.07 -7.09 34.23
CA PHE A 577 -5.92 -5.90 34.11
C PHE A 577 -7.40 -6.11 34.51
N ASN A 578 -8.02 -4.98 34.87
CA ASN A 578 -9.34 -4.87 35.45
C ASN A 578 -10.38 -4.47 34.38
N LYS A 579 -11.66 -4.71 34.67
CA LYS A 579 -12.76 -4.22 33.83
C LYS A 579 -12.77 -2.68 33.72
N SER A 580 -12.41 -1.98 34.79
CA SER A 580 -12.35 -0.51 34.79
C SER A 580 -11.30 0.02 33.82
N GLU A 581 -10.10 -0.57 33.82
CA GLU A 581 -9.00 -0.21 32.93
C GLU A 581 -9.36 -0.51 31.48
N PHE A 582 -9.98 -1.68 31.22
CA PHE A 582 -10.50 -2.02 29.90
C PHE A 582 -11.51 -0.98 29.37
N VAL A 583 -12.50 -0.59 30.20
CA VAL A 583 -13.52 0.39 29.80
C VAL A 583 -12.90 1.78 29.59
N GLU A 584 -11.91 2.16 30.41
CA GLU A 584 -11.17 3.41 30.26
C GLU A 584 -10.40 3.45 28.93
N THR A 585 -9.67 2.37 28.63
CA THR A 585 -8.94 2.20 27.37
C THR A 585 -9.89 2.23 26.17
N LEU A 586 -10.98 1.47 26.20
CA LEU A 586 -11.95 1.40 25.10
C LEU A 586 -12.66 2.75 24.86
N LYS A 587 -13.02 3.49 25.93
CA LYS A 587 -13.65 4.82 25.79
C LYS A 587 -12.71 5.85 25.18
N PHE A 588 -11.43 5.78 25.50
CA PHE A 588 -10.43 6.67 24.91
C PHE A 588 -10.11 6.27 23.47
N GLY A 589 -9.74 5.02 23.26
CA GLY A 589 -9.38 4.47 21.95
C GLY A 589 -10.54 4.53 20.95
N GLY A 590 -11.75 4.14 21.35
CA GLY A 590 -12.93 4.21 20.49
C GLY A 590 -13.24 5.64 20.00
N LYS A 591 -13.00 6.67 20.83
CA LYS A 591 -13.14 8.08 20.39
C LYS A 591 -12.06 8.48 19.38
N MET A 592 -10.84 7.96 19.50
CA MET A 592 -9.76 8.19 18.54
C MET A 592 -10.09 7.50 17.20
N VAL A 593 -10.49 6.23 17.24
CA VAL A 593 -10.88 5.45 16.06
C VAL A 593 -12.03 6.09 15.30
N LEU A 594 -13.10 6.48 15.99
CA LEU A 594 -14.22 7.19 15.36
C LEU A 594 -13.79 8.48 14.66
N GLY A 595 -12.67 9.08 15.09
CA GLY A 595 -12.10 10.24 14.41
C GLY A 595 -11.19 9.88 13.23
N GLN A 596 -10.35 8.85 13.36
CA GLN A 596 -9.35 8.50 12.35
C GLN A 596 -9.88 7.59 11.24
N MET A 597 -10.94 6.81 11.49
CA MET A 597 -11.48 5.84 10.53
C MET A 597 -11.99 6.47 9.23
N TRP A 598 -12.30 7.76 9.24
CA TRP A 598 -12.74 8.48 8.04
C TRP A 598 -11.66 8.53 6.95
N VAL A 599 -10.38 8.50 7.33
CA VAL A 599 -9.26 8.51 6.36
C VAL A 599 -9.24 7.27 5.50
N PRO A 600 -9.13 6.05 6.08
CA PRO A 600 -9.14 4.85 5.27
C PRO A 600 -10.51 4.58 4.65
N LEU A 601 -11.63 5.05 5.23
CA LEU A 601 -12.93 5.01 4.54
C LEU A 601 -12.95 5.89 3.28
N GLY A 602 -12.32 7.07 3.33
CA GLY A 602 -12.15 7.92 2.16
C GLY A 602 -11.28 7.24 1.08
N TRP A 603 -10.22 6.54 1.48
CA TRP A 603 -9.40 5.73 0.57
C TRP A 603 -10.18 4.56 -0.03
N LEU A 604 -10.97 3.85 0.78
CA LEU A 604 -11.84 2.78 0.30
C LEU A 604 -12.81 3.31 -0.77
N LEU A 605 -13.50 4.42 -0.48
CA LEU A 605 -14.38 5.07 -1.44
C LEU A 605 -13.63 5.48 -2.72
N GLN A 606 -12.43 6.03 -2.59
CA GLN A 606 -11.60 6.36 -3.75
C GLN A 606 -11.31 5.12 -4.60
N VAL A 607 -10.90 4.00 -4.00
CA VAL A 607 -10.61 2.77 -4.73
C VAL A 607 -11.84 2.32 -5.52
N PHE A 608 -13.03 2.38 -4.92
CA PHE A 608 -14.28 2.10 -5.64
C PHE A 608 -14.53 3.07 -6.80
N LEU A 609 -14.39 4.38 -6.57
CA LEU A 609 -14.64 5.39 -7.59
C LEU A 609 -13.63 5.30 -8.74
N VAL A 610 -12.36 5.07 -8.44
CA VAL A 610 -11.31 4.84 -9.45
C VAL A 610 -11.61 3.56 -10.23
N GLY A 611 -12.00 2.48 -9.58
CA GLY A 611 -12.40 1.24 -10.25
C GLY A 611 -13.62 1.38 -11.16
N ILE A 612 -14.54 2.32 -10.87
CA ILE A 612 -15.75 2.57 -11.66
C ILE A 612 -15.50 3.53 -12.82
N TYR A 613 -14.79 4.64 -12.57
CA TYR A 613 -14.70 5.75 -13.53
C TYR A 613 -13.39 5.75 -14.34
N LEU A 614 -12.34 5.08 -13.87
CA LEU A 614 -11.04 5.11 -14.53
C LEU A 614 -10.82 3.82 -15.35
N PRO A 615 -10.66 3.94 -16.68
CA PRO A 615 -10.23 2.81 -17.51
C PRO A 615 -8.83 2.37 -17.08
N ASN A 616 -8.53 1.07 -17.14
CA ASN A 616 -7.25 0.52 -16.68
C ASN A 616 -6.90 0.93 -15.22
N SER A 617 -7.92 0.97 -14.37
CA SER A 617 -7.83 1.38 -12.96
C SER A 617 -6.73 0.64 -12.19
N SER A 618 -6.50 -0.64 -12.47
CA SER A 618 -5.46 -1.45 -11.82
C SER A 618 -4.05 -0.91 -12.06
N ALA A 619 -3.74 -0.47 -13.29
CA ALA A 619 -2.41 0.06 -13.62
C ALA A 619 -2.29 1.55 -13.24
N GLU A 620 -3.35 2.35 -13.44
CA GLU A 620 -3.39 3.74 -12.96
C GLU A 620 -3.19 3.82 -11.43
N GLN A 621 -3.80 2.90 -10.68
CA GLN A 621 -3.52 2.75 -9.26
C GLN A 621 -2.06 2.36 -8.99
N GLY A 622 -1.45 1.51 -9.83
CA GLY A 622 -0.03 1.17 -9.75
C GLY A 622 0.89 2.37 -9.97
N TYR A 623 0.61 3.22 -10.97
CA TYR A 623 1.34 4.46 -11.21
C TYR A 623 1.16 5.46 -10.06
N PHE A 624 -0.07 5.63 -9.60
CA PHE A 624 -0.38 6.44 -8.43
C PHE A 624 0.40 5.94 -7.22
N GLU A 625 0.43 4.64 -6.95
CA GLU A 625 1.10 4.06 -5.79
C GLU A 625 2.62 4.28 -5.83
N LEU A 626 3.26 4.15 -6.99
CA LEU A 626 4.69 4.45 -7.13
C LEU A 626 4.96 5.94 -6.84
N ALA A 627 4.19 6.84 -7.47
CA ALA A 627 4.31 8.28 -7.26
C ALA A 627 4.01 8.66 -5.80
N TYR A 628 2.98 8.05 -5.22
CA TYR A 628 2.54 8.25 -3.85
C TYR A 628 3.62 7.78 -2.87
N THR A 629 4.25 6.63 -3.11
CA THR A 629 5.38 6.11 -2.32
C THR A 629 6.51 7.13 -2.23
N VAL A 630 6.98 7.66 -3.36
CA VAL A 630 8.00 8.73 -3.39
C VAL A 630 7.46 9.96 -2.65
N SER A 631 6.18 10.29 -2.84
CA SER A 631 5.59 11.45 -2.19
C SER A 631 5.40 11.33 -0.69
N THR A 632 5.35 10.12 -0.14
CA THR A 632 5.16 9.92 1.31
C THR A 632 6.42 10.17 2.12
N ILE A 633 7.60 10.29 1.49
CA ILE A 633 8.88 10.54 2.18
C ILE A 633 8.81 11.79 3.08
N PRO A 634 8.27 12.95 2.62
CA PRO A 634 7.93 14.08 3.49
C PRO A 634 7.13 13.74 4.76
N GLN A 635 6.24 12.74 4.73
CA GLN A 635 5.41 12.33 5.87
C GLN A 635 6.22 11.68 7.00
N ALA A 636 7.49 11.34 6.79
CA ALA A 636 8.37 10.86 7.86
C ALA A 636 8.42 11.82 9.06
N ILE A 637 8.15 13.11 8.85
CA ILE A 637 8.04 14.11 9.92
C ILE A 637 6.86 13.86 10.87
N ALA A 638 5.81 13.16 10.44
CA ALA A 638 4.70 12.77 11.30
C ALA A 638 5.18 11.88 12.47
N LEU A 639 6.32 11.18 12.30
CA LEU A 639 6.95 10.40 13.37
C LEU A 639 7.51 11.30 14.48
N LEU A 640 8.07 12.47 14.14
CA LEU A 640 8.42 13.48 15.15
C LEU A 640 7.17 13.92 15.91
N MET A 641 6.10 14.26 15.21
CA MET A 641 4.83 14.69 15.84
C MET A 641 4.26 13.62 16.77
N SER A 642 4.29 12.35 16.34
CA SER A 642 3.84 11.22 17.16
C SER A 642 4.70 11.03 18.43
N SER A 643 5.99 11.30 18.35
CA SER A 643 6.91 11.22 19.49
C SER A 643 6.69 12.34 20.52
N MET A 644 6.03 13.43 20.12
CA MET A 644 5.69 14.55 20.99
C MET A 644 4.45 14.27 21.85
N LEU A 645 3.62 13.28 21.50
CA LEU A 645 2.38 12.97 22.24
C LEU A 645 2.62 12.78 23.73
N GLY A 646 3.69 12.06 24.11
CA GLY A 646 4.06 11.88 25.52
C GLY A 646 4.41 13.20 26.22
N GLY A 647 5.22 14.06 25.58
CA GLY A 647 5.62 15.36 26.14
C GLY A 647 4.47 16.36 26.23
N LEU A 648 3.59 16.39 25.23
CA LEU A 648 2.37 17.21 25.23
C LEU A 648 1.40 16.75 26.33
N THR A 649 1.26 15.43 26.53
CA THR A 649 0.40 14.86 27.58
C THR A 649 0.92 15.20 28.97
N GLU A 650 2.23 15.06 29.20
CA GLU A 650 2.87 15.47 30.47
C GLU A 650 2.65 16.97 30.74
N ALA A 651 2.89 17.84 29.75
CA ALA A 651 2.68 19.27 29.92
C ALA A 651 1.21 19.63 30.21
N HIS A 652 0.27 18.96 29.55
CA HIS A 652 -1.17 19.19 29.75
C HIS A 652 -1.66 18.71 31.12
N GLU A 653 -1.31 17.49 31.54
CA GLU A 653 -1.78 16.89 32.80
C GLU A 653 -1.32 17.70 34.02
N TYR A 654 -0.08 18.19 33.98
CA TYR A 654 0.51 19.00 35.04
C TYR A 654 0.28 20.52 34.88
N LYS A 655 -0.58 20.93 33.94
CA LYS A 655 -0.99 22.33 33.69
C LYS A 655 0.20 23.27 33.42
N LYS A 656 1.20 22.79 32.68
CA LYS A 656 2.39 23.54 32.25
C LYS A 656 2.12 24.20 30.89
N GLU A 657 1.41 25.33 30.91
CA GLU A 657 0.90 26.00 29.69
C GLU A 657 2.02 26.54 28.79
N ASN A 658 3.13 27.03 29.37
CA ASN A 658 4.25 27.55 28.58
C ASN A 658 5.01 26.41 27.91
N LEU A 659 5.24 25.31 28.62
CA LEU A 659 5.83 24.10 28.08
C LEU A 659 4.95 23.53 26.97
N TYR A 660 3.64 23.43 27.17
CA TYR A 660 2.71 22.96 26.14
C TYR A 660 2.77 23.85 24.89
N GLY A 661 2.68 25.17 25.07
CA GLY A 661 2.73 26.13 23.96
C GLY A 661 4.07 26.13 23.21
N TYR A 662 5.18 25.94 23.92
CA TYR A 662 6.51 25.83 23.32
C TYR A 662 6.69 24.50 22.57
N THR A 663 6.24 23.38 23.15
CA THR A 663 6.26 22.07 22.50
C THR A 663 5.44 22.10 21.21
N SER A 664 4.24 22.68 21.23
CA SER A 664 3.43 22.94 20.03
C SER A 664 4.21 23.73 18.98
N PHE A 665 4.73 24.92 19.33
CA PHE A 665 5.53 25.73 18.39
C PHE A 665 6.74 24.97 17.82
N SER A 666 7.48 24.23 18.66
CA SER A 666 8.67 23.48 18.25
C SER A 666 8.29 22.37 17.25
N GLY A 667 7.17 21.68 17.48
CA GLY A 667 6.59 20.75 16.52
C GLY A 667 6.32 21.41 15.17
N THR A 668 5.65 22.58 15.15
CA THR A 668 5.32 23.28 13.90
C THR A 668 6.58 23.69 13.15
N LYS A 669 7.55 24.27 13.86
CA LYS A 669 8.82 24.71 13.29
C LYS A 669 9.56 23.56 12.64
N TRP A 670 9.81 22.49 13.38
CA TRP A 670 10.52 21.33 12.85
C TRP A 670 9.71 20.62 11.75
N GLY A 671 8.38 20.59 11.90
CA GLY A 671 7.41 20.10 10.92
C GLY A 671 7.59 20.73 9.55
N SER A 672 7.44 22.06 9.49
CA SER A 672 7.56 22.82 8.27
C SER A 672 8.98 22.82 7.72
N LEU A 673 9.99 22.96 8.58
CA LEU A 673 11.39 22.96 8.18
C LEU A 673 11.75 21.71 7.36
N TRP A 674 11.46 20.54 7.90
CA TRP A 674 11.79 19.29 7.22
C TRP A 674 10.89 19.00 6.02
N THR A 675 9.60 19.31 6.14
CA THR A 675 8.66 19.08 5.03
C THR A 675 9.00 19.94 3.82
N PHE A 676 9.28 21.23 4.02
CA PHE A 676 9.60 22.12 2.91
C PHE A 676 10.95 21.78 2.27
N TYR A 677 11.93 21.32 3.05
CA TYR A 677 13.15 20.73 2.50
C TYR A 677 12.85 19.53 1.61
N LEU A 678 12.13 18.51 2.12
CA LEU A 678 11.85 17.29 1.37
C LEU A 678 10.98 17.57 0.14
N VAL A 679 9.95 18.40 0.27
CA VAL A 679 9.09 18.82 -0.85
C VAL A 679 9.89 19.55 -1.93
N SER A 680 10.73 20.54 -1.57
CA SER A 680 11.54 21.24 -2.58
C SER A 680 12.54 20.32 -3.27
N THR A 681 13.10 19.35 -2.55
CA THR A 681 13.99 18.33 -3.11
C THR A 681 13.25 17.44 -4.10
N PHE A 682 12.17 16.78 -3.70
CA PHE A 682 11.43 15.86 -4.56
C PHE A 682 10.64 16.55 -5.68
N LEU A 683 10.28 17.83 -5.52
CA LEU A 683 9.73 18.61 -6.63
C LEU A 683 10.78 18.82 -7.75
N ALA A 684 12.06 18.93 -7.39
CA ALA A 684 13.14 19.09 -8.37
C ALA A 684 13.58 17.74 -8.97
N ILE A 685 13.73 16.70 -8.14
CA ILE A 685 14.35 15.43 -8.55
C ILE A 685 13.38 14.26 -8.71
N GLY A 686 12.15 14.34 -8.20
CA GLY A 686 11.24 13.19 -8.09
C GLY A 686 10.83 12.59 -9.44
N GLY A 687 10.47 13.42 -10.42
CA GLY A 687 10.20 12.97 -11.79
C GLY A 687 11.42 12.34 -12.47
N PRO A 688 12.58 13.05 -12.55
CA PRO A 688 13.83 12.48 -13.03
C PRO A 688 14.24 11.18 -12.33
N PHE A 689 14.01 11.08 -11.03
CA PHE A 689 14.29 9.90 -10.24
C PHE A 689 13.44 8.70 -10.69
N ILE A 690 12.12 8.87 -10.83
CA ILE A 690 11.21 7.81 -11.29
C ILE A 690 11.60 7.36 -12.71
N LEU A 691 11.82 8.30 -13.62
CA LEU A 691 12.19 7.98 -15.01
C LEU A 691 13.51 7.20 -15.08
N GLY A 692 14.54 7.64 -14.35
CA GLY A 692 15.85 6.98 -14.37
C GLY A 692 15.87 5.65 -13.61
N ALA A 693 15.09 5.50 -12.53
CA ALA A 693 15.07 4.29 -11.71
C ALA A 693 14.13 3.20 -12.24
N SER A 694 12.93 3.59 -12.69
CA SER A 694 11.86 2.66 -13.09
C SER A 694 11.69 2.53 -14.60
N GLY A 695 12.23 3.47 -15.38
CA GLY A 695 12.21 3.45 -16.85
C GLY A 695 11.00 4.15 -17.48
N PRO A 696 10.95 4.24 -18.83
CA PRO A 696 9.94 5.00 -19.56
C PRO A 696 8.49 4.53 -19.32
N ASN A 697 8.30 3.25 -19.00
CA ASN A 697 6.98 2.66 -18.69
C ASN A 697 6.30 3.31 -17.47
N TRP A 698 7.07 3.99 -16.61
CA TRP A 698 6.58 4.67 -15.41
C TRP A 698 6.54 6.19 -15.55
N ALA A 699 6.65 6.73 -16.76
CA ALA A 699 6.56 8.17 -17.01
C ALA A 699 5.27 8.77 -16.45
N ARG A 700 4.15 8.04 -16.54
CA ARG A 700 2.87 8.43 -15.96
C ARG A 700 2.94 8.70 -14.46
N ALA A 701 3.73 7.94 -13.70
CA ALA A 701 3.92 8.18 -12.27
C ALA A 701 4.73 9.48 -11.99
N ALA A 702 5.69 9.81 -12.86
CA ALA A 702 6.49 11.02 -12.73
C ALA A 702 5.64 12.31 -12.88
N GLU A 703 4.61 12.29 -13.73
CA GLU A 703 3.69 13.42 -13.95
C GLU A 703 2.85 13.77 -12.71
N LEU A 704 2.57 12.80 -11.84
CA LEU A 704 1.76 13.00 -10.63
C LEU A 704 2.55 13.68 -9.49
N ILE A 705 3.88 13.64 -9.53
CA ILE A 705 4.75 14.11 -8.45
C ILE A 705 4.53 15.58 -8.07
N PRO A 706 4.42 16.56 -8.99
CA PRO A 706 4.25 17.96 -8.62
C PRO A 706 2.98 18.21 -7.78
N LEU A 707 1.85 17.60 -8.15
CA LEU A 707 0.60 17.73 -7.40
C LEU A 707 0.69 17.04 -6.04
N LEU A 708 1.28 15.84 -5.99
CA LEU A 708 1.50 15.14 -4.73
C LEU A 708 2.42 15.94 -3.80
N MET A 709 3.50 16.55 -4.30
CA MET A 709 4.39 17.41 -3.52
C MET A 709 3.69 18.62 -2.93
N LEU A 710 2.77 19.23 -3.68
CA LEU A 710 1.93 20.31 -3.18
C LEU A 710 1.00 19.84 -2.05
N PHE A 711 0.40 18.65 -2.19
CA PHE A 711 -0.39 18.02 -1.14
C PHE A 711 0.43 17.81 0.15
N GLN A 712 1.64 17.25 0.04
CA GLN A 712 2.48 16.98 1.22
C GLN A 712 2.94 18.25 1.94
N ALA A 713 3.15 19.36 1.21
CA ALA A 713 3.54 20.65 1.80
C ALA A 713 2.51 21.17 2.81
N LEU A 714 1.25 20.76 2.70
CA LEU A 714 0.16 21.16 3.60
C LEU A 714 0.08 20.28 4.86
N GLY A 715 0.76 19.13 4.89
CA GLY A 715 0.63 18.12 5.95
C GLY A 715 1.00 18.56 7.38
N PRO A 716 2.11 19.27 7.64
CA PRO A 716 2.65 19.46 8.99
C PRO A 716 1.67 20.06 10.00
N THR A 717 0.92 21.07 9.56
CA THR A 717 -0.08 21.75 10.40
C THR A 717 -1.20 20.79 10.83
N SER A 718 -1.67 19.95 9.89
CA SER A 718 -2.70 18.95 10.18
C SER A 718 -2.18 17.87 11.13
N TRP A 719 -1.02 17.28 10.83
CA TRP A 719 -0.51 16.14 11.61
C TRP A 719 -0.20 16.52 13.05
N GLN A 720 0.37 17.70 13.27
CA GLN A 720 0.61 18.19 14.62
C GLN A 720 -0.69 18.41 15.40
N ALA A 721 -1.70 19.01 14.76
CA ALA A 721 -2.98 19.30 15.40
C ALA A 721 -3.66 18.05 15.96
N ASP A 722 -3.56 16.92 15.24
CA ASP A 722 -4.12 15.64 15.68
C ASP A 722 -3.55 15.20 17.04
N TYR A 723 -2.24 15.33 17.25
CA TYR A 723 -1.58 14.98 18.50
C TYR A 723 -1.84 15.98 19.62
N GLU A 724 -2.04 17.26 19.30
CA GLU A 724 -2.44 18.27 20.29
C GLU A 724 -3.84 17.98 20.86
N PHE A 725 -4.80 17.63 19.99
CA PHE A 725 -6.15 17.24 20.42
C PHE A 725 -6.13 15.98 21.28
N ALA A 726 -5.32 14.99 20.90
CA ALA A 726 -5.16 13.75 21.66
C ALA A 726 -4.55 14.02 23.04
N ALA A 727 -3.47 14.82 23.11
CA ALA A 727 -2.80 15.19 24.36
C ALA A 727 -3.71 16.00 25.31
N ALA A 728 -4.56 16.87 24.75
CA ALA A 728 -5.49 17.69 25.52
C ALA A 728 -6.79 16.97 25.94
N ASN A 729 -6.84 15.64 25.84
CA ASN A 729 -8.04 14.83 26.13
C ASN A 729 -9.29 15.23 25.33
N LYS A 730 -9.11 15.80 24.13
CA LYS A 730 -10.21 16.25 23.26
C LYS A 730 -10.12 15.63 21.85
N PRO A 731 -10.02 14.31 21.72
CA PRO A 731 -9.87 13.62 20.43
C PRO A 731 -11.07 13.83 19.49
N ILE A 732 -12.23 14.22 20.03
CA ILE A 732 -13.42 14.50 19.22
C ILE A 732 -13.21 15.65 18.23
N TYR A 733 -12.36 16.64 18.54
CA TYR A 733 -12.08 17.74 17.60
C TYR A 733 -11.18 17.30 16.45
N ALA A 734 -10.26 16.36 16.69
CA ALA A 734 -9.53 15.69 15.62
C ALA A 734 -10.55 14.96 14.71
N GLY A 735 -11.46 14.19 15.31
CA GLY A 735 -12.48 13.47 14.54
C GLY A 735 -13.39 14.38 13.71
N ILE A 736 -13.83 15.52 14.25
CA ILE A 736 -14.59 16.52 13.47
C ILE A 736 -13.76 17.03 12.29
N ALA A 737 -12.49 17.36 12.51
CA ALA A 737 -11.62 17.85 11.45
C ALA A 737 -11.41 16.81 10.34
N TRP A 738 -11.24 15.54 10.69
CA TRP A 738 -11.17 14.43 9.75
C TRP A 738 -12.49 14.21 9.00
N ILE A 739 -13.65 14.22 9.68
CA ILE A 739 -14.96 14.10 9.01
C ILE A 739 -15.13 15.18 7.94
N VAL A 740 -14.83 16.44 8.29
CA VAL A 740 -14.95 17.57 7.35
C VAL A 740 -14.02 17.38 6.16
N GLU A 741 -12.75 17.06 6.40
CA GLU A 741 -11.78 16.79 5.33
C GLU A 741 -12.26 15.66 4.41
N GLN A 742 -12.61 14.52 4.99
CA GLN A 742 -12.92 13.30 4.27
C GLN A 742 -14.24 13.38 3.52
N PHE A 743 -15.23 14.09 4.07
CA PHE A 743 -16.48 14.38 3.38
C PHE A 743 -16.25 15.27 2.16
N ILE A 744 -15.50 16.37 2.31
CA ILE A 744 -15.18 17.26 1.18
C ILE A 744 -14.38 16.50 0.12
N ARG A 745 -13.40 15.71 0.56
CA ARG A 745 -12.58 14.86 -0.32
C ARG A 745 -13.45 13.90 -1.12
N ALA A 746 -14.34 13.15 -0.46
CA ALA A 746 -15.25 12.21 -1.10
C ALA A 746 -16.14 12.88 -2.16
N VAL A 747 -16.75 14.02 -1.82
CA VAL A 747 -17.61 14.77 -2.76
C VAL A 747 -16.82 15.27 -3.95
N LEU A 748 -15.64 15.87 -3.72
CA LEU A 748 -14.79 16.37 -4.80
C LEU A 748 -14.25 15.24 -5.67
N THR A 749 -13.80 14.13 -5.09
CA THR A 749 -13.35 12.96 -5.84
C THR A 749 -14.47 12.42 -6.74
N PHE A 750 -15.69 12.29 -6.22
CA PHE A 750 -16.84 11.85 -7.02
C PHE A 750 -17.12 12.80 -8.20
N VAL A 751 -17.23 14.12 -7.93
CA VAL A 751 -17.56 15.12 -8.96
C VAL A 751 -16.45 15.26 -9.99
N LEU A 752 -15.19 15.34 -9.56
CA LEU A 752 -14.06 15.56 -10.45
C LEU A 752 -13.72 14.30 -11.26
N LEU A 753 -13.80 13.09 -10.69
CA LEU A 753 -13.58 11.86 -11.47
C LEU A 753 -14.65 11.68 -12.55
N ALA A 754 -15.93 11.92 -12.22
CA ALA A 754 -17.02 11.82 -13.18
C ALA A 754 -16.90 12.83 -14.34
N GLN A 755 -16.15 13.91 -14.18
CA GLN A 755 -15.92 14.92 -15.22
C GLN A 755 -14.61 14.71 -15.97
N MET A 756 -13.52 14.48 -15.25
CA MET A 756 -12.17 14.50 -15.80
C MET A 756 -11.69 13.12 -16.25
N HIS A 757 -12.18 12.04 -15.64
CA HIS A 757 -11.73 10.65 -15.90
C HIS A 757 -10.20 10.48 -15.81
N THR A 758 -9.54 11.17 -14.86
CA THR A 758 -8.09 11.04 -14.63
C THR A 758 -7.73 10.99 -13.15
N MET A 759 -6.55 10.45 -12.84
CA MET A 759 -6.04 10.33 -11.47
C MET A 759 -5.74 11.70 -10.81
N GLU A 760 -5.43 12.74 -11.58
CA GLU A 760 -5.19 14.10 -11.09
C GLU A 760 -6.40 14.66 -10.33
N ALA A 761 -7.62 14.29 -10.75
CA ALA A 761 -8.86 14.67 -10.07
C ALA A 761 -8.86 14.28 -8.57
N VAL A 762 -8.31 13.09 -8.27
CA VAL A 762 -8.17 12.58 -6.91
C VAL A 762 -7.19 13.45 -6.11
N ILE A 763 -6.04 13.77 -6.69
CA ILE A 763 -4.99 14.55 -6.01
C ILE A 763 -5.46 16.00 -5.77
N ILE A 764 -6.20 16.59 -6.72
CA ILE A 764 -6.81 17.91 -6.55
C ILE A 764 -7.80 17.91 -5.39
N ALA A 765 -8.63 16.87 -5.28
CA ALA A 765 -9.54 16.70 -4.14
C ALA A 765 -8.77 16.68 -2.81
N TYR A 766 -7.60 16.02 -2.75
CA TYR A 766 -6.74 15.94 -1.57
C TYR A 766 -6.22 17.32 -1.13
N ILE A 767 -5.73 18.10 -2.10
CA ILE A 767 -5.17 19.44 -1.84
C ILE A 767 -6.24 20.37 -1.28
N ILE A 768 -7.43 20.38 -1.88
CA ILE A 768 -8.54 21.25 -1.45
C ILE A 768 -9.03 20.83 -0.07
N SER A 769 -9.27 19.54 0.16
CA SER A 769 -9.80 19.04 1.44
C SER A 769 -8.84 19.29 2.59
N LEU A 770 -7.54 19.01 2.42
CA LEU A 770 -6.53 19.21 3.46
C LEU A 770 -6.31 20.70 3.76
N SER A 771 -6.37 21.57 2.75
CA SER A 771 -6.31 23.02 2.94
C SER A 771 -7.43 23.53 3.84
N ILE A 772 -8.66 23.05 3.62
CA ILE A 772 -9.82 23.41 4.45
C ILE A 772 -9.66 22.87 5.88
N LYS A 773 -9.20 21.63 6.04
CA LYS A 773 -8.89 21.08 7.36
C LYS A 773 -7.87 21.91 8.11
N ASN A 774 -6.78 22.32 7.46
CA ASN A 774 -5.74 23.12 8.09
C ASN A 774 -6.29 24.42 8.68
N VAL A 775 -7.18 25.10 7.96
CA VAL A 775 -7.87 26.30 8.49
C VAL A 775 -8.74 25.95 9.69
N LEU A 776 -9.53 24.88 9.61
CA LEU A 776 -10.40 24.43 10.68
C LEU A 776 -9.62 24.07 11.95
N VAL A 777 -8.55 23.27 11.86
CA VAL A 777 -7.78 22.85 13.03
C VAL A 777 -7.08 24.02 13.70
N MET A 778 -6.56 24.99 12.95
CA MET A 778 -5.98 26.21 13.52
C MET A 778 -7.00 27.02 14.34
N ILE A 779 -8.24 27.11 13.85
CA ILE A 779 -9.35 27.76 14.58
C ILE A 779 -9.70 26.98 15.84
N LEU A 780 -9.82 25.65 15.75
CA LEU A 780 -10.17 24.79 16.87
C LEU A 780 -9.10 24.78 17.97
N ILE A 781 -7.81 24.67 17.63
CA ILE A 781 -6.71 24.73 18.60
C ILE A 781 -6.75 26.06 19.35
N ARG A 782 -6.84 27.18 18.62
CA ARG A 782 -6.83 28.53 19.21
C ARG A 782 -8.00 28.77 20.15
N THR A 783 -9.17 28.21 19.85
CA THR A 783 -10.41 28.45 20.58
C THR A 783 -10.67 27.44 21.70
N LYS A 784 -10.18 26.20 21.56
CA LYS A 784 -10.53 25.09 22.47
C LYS A 784 -9.36 24.48 23.23
N ILE A 785 -8.11 24.65 22.77
CA ILE A 785 -6.94 24.00 23.37
C ILE A 785 -6.07 25.03 24.08
N HIS A 786 -5.39 25.90 23.34
CA HIS A 786 -4.55 26.94 23.92
C HIS A 786 -4.39 28.13 22.97
N LYS A 787 -4.04 29.29 23.53
CA LYS A 787 -3.65 30.45 22.73
C LYS A 787 -2.19 30.30 22.36
N TRP A 788 -1.92 30.06 21.08
CA TRP A 788 -0.56 29.97 20.56
C TRP A 788 -0.05 31.34 20.10
N ASP A 789 1.22 31.63 20.38
CA ASP A 789 2.00 32.76 19.86
C ASP A 789 3.15 32.19 19.01
N TRP A 790 2.81 31.43 17.95
CA TRP A 790 3.83 30.85 17.09
C TRP A 790 4.61 31.95 16.39
N ASN A 791 5.93 31.82 16.41
CA ASN A 791 6.79 32.65 15.60
C ASN A 791 6.68 32.21 14.13
N VAL A 792 5.74 32.79 13.39
CA VAL A 792 5.45 32.45 11.98
C VAL A 792 6.69 32.58 11.09
N TRP A 793 7.62 33.49 11.42
CA TRP A 793 8.86 33.64 10.68
C TRP A 793 9.73 32.39 10.78
N GLN A 794 10.05 31.95 12.01
CA GLN A 794 10.84 30.74 12.23
C GLN A 794 10.08 29.47 11.86
N ALA A 795 8.75 29.45 12.00
CA ALA A 795 7.95 28.25 11.79
C ALA A 795 7.60 27.99 10.32
N TYR A 796 7.49 29.01 9.47
CA TYR A 796 7.05 28.83 8.08
C TYR A 796 7.85 29.65 7.07
N LEU A 797 8.05 30.96 7.29
CA LEU A 797 8.60 31.84 6.25
C LEU A 797 10.08 31.58 5.96
N ALA A 798 10.95 31.51 6.97
CA ALA A 798 12.36 31.21 6.75
C ALA A 798 12.58 29.81 6.14
N PRO A 799 11.89 28.74 6.62
CA PRO A 799 11.89 27.44 5.95
C PRO A 799 11.43 27.47 4.48
N LEU A 800 10.38 28.23 4.16
CA LEU A 800 9.81 28.30 2.82
C LEU A 800 10.74 29.01 1.84
N ILE A 801 11.35 30.13 2.26
CA ILE A 801 12.34 30.85 1.44
C ILE A 801 13.57 29.96 1.19
N SER A 802 14.03 29.25 2.23
CA SER A 802 15.12 28.27 2.10
C SER A 802 14.78 27.15 1.13
N ALA A 803 13.53 26.68 1.11
CA ALA A 803 13.05 25.65 0.21
C ALA A 803 13.00 26.14 -1.25
N ALA A 804 12.59 27.39 -1.48
CA ALA A 804 12.63 28.00 -2.81
C ALA A 804 14.06 28.07 -3.36
N VAL A 805 15.03 28.49 -2.53
CA VAL A 805 16.45 28.50 -2.90
C VAL A 805 16.96 27.09 -3.18
N ASN A 806 16.61 26.13 -2.32
CA ASN A 806 16.95 24.71 -2.48
C ASN A 806 16.46 24.15 -3.81
N TYR A 807 15.18 24.38 -4.15
CA TYR A 807 14.58 23.97 -5.41
C TYR A 807 15.32 24.55 -6.63
N LEU A 808 15.62 25.85 -6.62
CA LEU A 808 16.31 26.51 -7.73
C LEU A 808 17.72 25.94 -7.95
N ILE A 809 18.47 25.72 -6.87
CA ILE A 809 19.81 25.11 -6.95
C ILE A 809 19.71 23.68 -7.47
N LEU A 810 18.80 22.87 -6.91
CA LEU A 810 18.61 21.49 -7.33
C LEU A 810 18.14 21.38 -8.78
N ARG A 811 17.23 22.24 -9.24
CA ARG A 811 16.80 22.23 -10.64
C ARG A 811 17.95 22.54 -11.58
N GLY A 812 18.84 23.47 -11.21
CA GLY A 812 20.09 23.71 -11.93
C GLY A 812 21.01 22.48 -11.94
N ILE A 813 21.12 21.75 -10.83
CA ILE A 813 21.88 20.49 -10.75
C ILE A 813 21.25 19.41 -11.64
N VAL A 814 19.93 19.29 -11.68
CA VAL A 814 19.22 18.33 -12.54
C VAL A 814 19.54 18.58 -14.00
N ILE A 815 19.45 19.83 -14.47
CA ILE A 815 19.81 20.21 -15.85
C ILE A 815 21.28 19.87 -16.13
N LEU A 816 22.18 20.19 -15.20
CA LEU A 816 23.61 19.89 -15.35
C LEU A 816 23.90 18.38 -15.40
N VAL A 817 23.26 17.58 -14.55
CA VAL A 817 23.48 16.14 -14.51
C VAL A 817 22.81 15.48 -15.72
N VAL A 818 21.51 15.66 -15.91
CA VAL A 818 20.74 14.94 -16.93
C VAL A 818 21.08 15.45 -18.34
N ASP A 819 20.93 16.76 -18.58
CA ASP A 819 21.03 17.31 -19.93
C ASP A 819 22.49 17.46 -20.38
N VAL A 820 23.38 17.93 -19.48
CA VAL A 820 24.78 18.24 -19.85
C VAL A 820 25.71 17.03 -19.69
N MET A 821 25.64 16.28 -18.58
CA MET A 821 26.56 15.14 -18.37
C MET A 821 26.10 13.85 -19.04
N PHE A 822 24.79 13.60 -19.15
CA PHE A 822 24.22 12.37 -19.68
C PHE A 822 23.39 12.55 -20.96
N GLY A 823 23.47 13.72 -21.61
CA GLY A 823 22.91 13.93 -22.95
C GLY A 823 21.38 13.87 -23.06
N GLY A 824 20.66 14.02 -21.94
CA GLY A 824 19.19 13.95 -21.89
C GLY A 824 18.62 12.56 -21.60
N ASP A 825 19.47 11.53 -21.49
CA ASP A 825 19.02 10.17 -21.20
C ASP A 825 18.83 9.94 -19.69
N TYR A 826 17.65 9.48 -19.28
CA TYR A 826 17.37 9.08 -17.90
C TYR A 826 17.86 7.65 -17.65
N ASN A 827 18.69 7.45 -16.62
CA ASN A 827 19.20 6.12 -16.26
C ASN A 827 19.37 5.98 -14.74
N ILE A 828 19.57 4.76 -14.25
CA ILE A 828 19.66 4.53 -12.81
C ILE A 828 20.82 5.29 -12.15
N ILE A 829 21.90 5.53 -12.89
CA ILE A 829 23.08 6.23 -12.38
C ILE A 829 22.73 7.70 -12.10
N ASN A 830 22.11 8.40 -13.04
CA ASN A 830 21.72 9.78 -12.82
C ASN A 830 20.61 9.91 -11.76
N ALA A 831 19.65 8.98 -11.70
CA ALA A 831 18.65 8.94 -10.63
C ALA A 831 19.29 8.80 -9.24
N VAL A 832 20.24 7.88 -9.06
CA VAL A 832 20.94 7.68 -7.78
C VAL A 832 21.81 8.88 -7.43
N ILE A 833 22.54 9.47 -8.39
CA ILE A 833 23.35 10.67 -8.17
C ILE A 833 22.47 11.83 -7.70
N LEU A 834 21.37 12.10 -8.41
CA LEU A 834 20.43 13.17 -8.06
C LEU A 834 19.81 12.93 -6.68
N PHE A 835 19.47 11.68 -6.36
CA PHE A 835 18.96 11.31 -5.05
C PHE A 835 19.98 11.57 -3.93
N VAL A 836 21.22 11.13 -4.11
CA VAL A 836 22.30 11.35 -3.13
C VAL A 836 22.55 12.85 -2.93
N ILE A 837 22.64 13.62 -4.02
CA ILE A 837 22.82 15.07 -3.93
C ILE A 837 21.63 15.72 -3.23
N GLY A 838 20.41 15.39 -3.63
CA GLY A 838 19.19 15.96 -3.05
C GLY A 838 19.00 15.63 -1.58
N MET A 839 19.25 14.39 -1.17
CA MET A 839 18.97 13.91 0.19
C MET A 839 20.13 14.10 1.16
N PHE A 840 21.38 13.94 0.72
CA PHE A 840 22.57 14.10 1.59
C PHE A 840 23.29 15.43 1.38
N GLY A 841 23.40 15.92 0.15
CA GLY A 841 24.12 17.16 -0.11
C GLY A 841 23.29 18.38 0.31
N MET A 842 22.06 18.43 -0.18
CA MET A 842 21.25 19.63 -0.11
C MET A 842 20.60 19.87 1.26
N GLU A 843 20.54 18.89 2.15
CA GLU A 843 20.10 19.13 3.54
C GLU A 843 20.99 20.17 4.24
N TYR A 844 22.30 20.14 4.01
CA TYR A 844 23.27 21.06 4.61
C TYR A 844 23.19 22.45 3.99
N VAL A 845 22.94 22.51 2.69
CA VAL A 845 22.71 23.75 1.95
C VAL A 845 21.42 24.41 2.43
N TYR A 846 20.34 23.62 2.53
CA TYR A 846 19.07 24.06 3.07
C TYR A 846 19.21 24.57 4.52
N ALA A 847 19.88 23.81 5.39
CA ALA A 847 20.14 24.18 6.78
C ALA A 847 20.92 25.49 6.91
N PHE A 848 21.89 25.71 6.03
CA PHE A 848 22.63 26.98 5.96
C PHE A 848 21.72 28.14 5.60
N PHE A 849 20.90 28.01 4.55
CA PHE A 849 19.97 29.07 4.15
C PHE A 849 18.89 29.34 5.19
N ASP A 850 18.40 28.31 5.89
CA ASP A 850 17.43 28.51 6.98
C ASP A 850 18.05 29.30 8.13
N GLY A 851 19.30 28.97 8.52
CA GLY A 851 20.08 29.79 9.45
C GLY A 851 20.29 31.22 8.94
N LEU A 852 20.62 31.38 7.65
CA LEU A 852 20.86 32.68 7.00
C LEU A 852 19.59 33.55 6.99
N PHE A 853 18.41 32.96 6.79
CA PHE A 853 17.13 33.65 6.79
C PHE A 853 16.48 33.76 8.18
N GLY A 854 17.23 33.48 9.25
CA GLY A 854 16.78 33.71 10.62
C GLY A 854 15.78 32.67 11.13
N GLY A 855 15.82 31.45 10.60
CA GLY A 855 15.03 30.31 11.09
C GLY A 855 15.37 29.90 12.53
N PHE A 856 16.52 30.30 13.05
CA PHE A 856 16.96 30.02 14.42
C PHE A 856 17.35 31.28 15.20
N CYS A 857 17.01 31.31 16.49
CA CYS A 857 17.57 32.25 17.49
C CYS A 857 18.51 31.50 18.45
N ASN A 858 19.23 32.23 19.31
CA ASN A 858 20.21 31.63 20.26
C ASN A 858 19.62 30.45 21.04
N ASN A 859 18.46 30.64 21.67
CA ASN A 859 17.81 29.60 22.46
C ASN A 859 17.55 28.30 21.66
N THR A 860 17.02 28.42 20.43
CA THR A 860 16.76 27.26 19.57
C THR A 860 18.04 26.65 18.98
N LEU A 861 19.12 27.43 18.85
CA LEU A 861 20.44 26.91 18.46
C LEU A 861 21.07 26.11 19.59
N ASP A 862 20.93 26.56 20.83
CA ASP A 862 21.46 25.87 22.01
C ASP A 862 20.72 24.54 22.23
N GLU A 863 19.39 24.52 22.06
CA GLU A 863 18.62 23.27 22.08
C GLU A 863 19.07 22.29 20.97
N LEU A 864 19.31 22.80 19.76
CA LEU A 864 19.82 22.00 18.64
C LEU A 864 21.23 21.45 18.93
N ASP A 865 22.10 22.23 19.58
CA ASP A 865 23.42 21.77 19.99
C ASP A 865 23.33 20.60 20.98
N VAL A 866 22.42 20.69 21.96
CA VAL A 866 22.17 19.61 22.93
C VAL A 866 21.64 18.37 22.21
N ALA A 867 20.62 18.51 21.37
CA ALA A 867 19.97 17.39 20.69
C ALA A 867 20.93 16.65 19.76
N THR A 868 21.69 17.36 18.91
CA THR A 868 22.65 16.75 17.99
C THR A 868 23.82 16.07 18.70
N ASN A 869 24.16 16.51 19.92
CA ASN A 869 25.18 15.86 20.74
C ASN A 869 24.73 14.52 21.33
N MET A 870 23.42 14.33 21.52
CA MET A 870 22.81 13.10 22.04
C MET A 870 22.64 12.00 20.98
N VAL A 871 22.71 12.36 19.70
CA VAL A 871 22.60 11.41 18.59
C VAL A 871 23.76 10.41 18.64
N THR A 872 23.43 9.13 18.52
CA THR A 872 24.39 8.01 18.48
C THR A 872 24.39 7.34 17.11
N GLY A 873 25.54 6.77 16.70
CA GLY A 873 25.73 6.10 15.40
C GLY A 873 25.93 7.07 14.21
N VAL A 874 25.03 8.04 14.05
CA VAL A 874 25.02 9.03 12.95
C VAL A 874 25.36 10.45 13.42
N LYS A 875 26.10 10.57 14.53
CA LYS A 875 26.42 11.85 15.19
C LYS A 875 27.13 12.83 14.25
N GLY A 876 28.02 12.35 13.38
CA GLY A 876 28.75 13.20 12.44
C GLY A 876 27.82 14.02 11.54
N LEU A 877 26.80 13.37 10.96
CA LEU A 877 25.80 14.01 10.10
C LEU A 877 24.97 15.05 10.88
N ALA A 878 24.51 14.69 12.09
CA ALA A 878 23.78 15.60 12.95
C ALA A 878 24.60 16.83 13.38
N ARG A 879 25.89 16.66 13.65
CA ARG A 879 26.79 17.77 13.98
C ARG A 879 27.12 18.64 12.77
N ALA A 880 27.24 18.05 11.58
CA ALA A 880 27.39 18.80 10.34
C ALA A 880 26.16 19.69 10.10
N TYR A 881 24.96 19.15 10.30
CA TYR A 881 23.72 19.92 10.20
C TYR A 881 23.72 21.14 11.14
N TYR A 882 23.99 20.93 12.45
CA TYR A 882 24.12 22.02 13.41
C TYR A 882 25.17 23.07 12.98
N SER A 883 26.32 22.63 12.48
CA SER A 883 27.41 23.52 12.06
C SER A 883 26.98 24.41 10.90
N MET A 884 26.22 23.89 9.94
CA MET A 884 25.70 24.65 8.80
C MET A 884 24.65 25.67 9.22
N VAL A 885 23.71 25.28 10.08
CA VAL A 885 22.72 26.23 10.65
C VAL A 885 23.44 27.35 11.41
N LYS A 886 24.42 27.01 12.27
CA LYS A 886 25.20 27.98 13.03
C LYS A 886 25.99 28.91 12.12
N PHE A 887 26.55 28.39 11.02
CA PHE A 887 27.28 29.19 10.06
C PHE A 887 26.36 30.18 9.33
N GLY A 888 25.19 29.73 8.88
CA GLY A 888 24.16 30.60 8.30
C GLY A 888 23.70 31.68 9.28
N ALA A 889 23.39 31.29 10.52
CA ALA A 889 22.97 32.21 11.57
C ALA A 889 24.04 33.25 11.92
N LYS A 890 25.34 32.88 11.87
CA LYS A 890 26.45 33.81 12.08
C LYS A 890 26.56 34.88 10.98
N LEU A 891 26.24 34.52 9.74
CA LEU A 891 26.25 35.44 8.60
C LEU A 891 24.93 36.22 8.44
N SER A 892 23.87 35.79 9.11
CA SER A 892 22.54 36.34 8.93
C SER A 892 22.41 37.78 9.48
N PRO A 893 21.97 38.75 8.66
CA PRO A 893 21.65 40.10 9.13
C PRO A 893 20.35 40.16 9.96
N ILE A 894 19.57 39.08 9.95
CA ILE A 894 18.30 38.94 10.66
C ILE A 894 18.34 37.92 11.81
N HIS A 895 19.53 37.39 12.15
CA HIS A 895 19.72 36.55 13.32
C HIS A 895 19.19 37.22 14.59
N ASN A 896 18.49 36.46 15.44
CA ASN A 896 17.86 36.94 16.67
C ASN A 896 16.84 38.09 16.54
N ARG A 897 16.41 38.50 15.33
CA ARG A 897 15.32 39.49 15.19
C ARG A 897 13.96 38.92 15.55
N PHE A 898 13.74 37.63 15.30
CA PHE A 898 12.49 36.93 15.58
C PHE A 898 12.70 35.93 16.73
N LYS A 899 12.75 36.38 17.99
CA LYS A 899 12.96 35.49 19.16
C LYS A 899 11.68 34.74 19.56
N VAL A 900 11.85 33.52 20.07
CA VAL A 900 10.76 32.72 20.66
C VAL A 900 10.50 33.20 22.09
N LYS A 901 9.36 33.85 22.34
CA LYS A 901 9.08 34.53 23.62
C LYS A 901 8.90 33.59 24.81
N VAL A 902 8.37 32.39 24.57
CA VAL A 902 7.93 31.45 25.63
C VAL A 902 9.06 30.52 26.11
N TYR A 903 10.22 30.52 25.45
CA TYR A 903 11.29 29.52 25.68
C TYR A 903 11.77 29.43 27.13
N GLU A 904 12.09 30.55 27.77
CA GLU A 904 12.64 30.55 29.14
C GLU A 904 11.62 30.06 30.17
N ALA A 905 10.35 30.45 30.02
CA ALA A 905 9.27 29.99 30.88
C ALA A 905 8.99 28.49 30.70
N ALA A 906 9.00 28.01 29.45
CA ALA A 906 8.84 26.59 29.13
C ALA A 906 9.97 25.73 29.70
N PHE A 907 11.23 26.20 29.62
CA PHE A 907 12.38 25.48 30.16
C PHE A 907 12.29 25.33 31.69
N LYS A 908 11.84 26.38 32.38
CA LYS A 908 11.59 26.32 33.83
C LYS A 908 10.53 25.28 34.19
N GLU A 909 9.39 25.27 33.48
CA GLU A 909 8.32 24.29 33.70
C GLU A 909 8.78 22.85 33.43
N ALA A 910 9.63 22.63 32.42
CA ALA A 910 10.21 21.31 32.13
C ALA A 910 11.16 20.83 33.24
N GLN A 911 11.92 21.74 33.85
CA GLN A 911 12.82 21.44 34.95
C GLN A 911 12.03 21.03 36.21
N GLU A 912 10.94 21.73 36.51
CA GLU A 912 10.02 21.38 37.61
C GLU A 912 9.44 19.96 37.46
N LEU A 913 9.06 19.55 36.25
CA LEU A 913 8.58 18.19 36.00
C LEU A 913 9.69 17.13 36.12
N THR A 914 10.92 17.49 35.73
CA THR A 914 12.07 16.59 35.83
C THR A 914 12.36 16.24 37.30
N ASP A 915 12.16 17.20 38.20
CA ASP A 915 12.40 17.01 39.63
C ASP A 915 11.37 16.08 40.32
N ILE A 916 10.16 15.93 39.76
CA ILE A 916 9.08 15.09 40.33
C ILE A 916 9.19 13.62 39.85
N LYS A 917 9.94 13.37 38.77
CA LYS A 917 10.01 12.06 38.11
C LYS A 917 10.73 11.01 38.97
N LYS A 918 10.04 9.90 39.27
CA LYS A 918 10.61 8.71 39.92
C LYS A 918 11.19 7.73 38.89
N LYS A 919 12.23 6.98 39.28
CA LYS A 919 12.81 5.88 38.51
C LYS A 919 11.88 4.66 38.54
N VAL A 920 11.81 3.97 37.40
CA VAL A 920 11.29 2.60 37.36
C VAL A 920 12.35 1.70 37.97
N VAL A 921 12.05 1.09 39.12
CA VAL A 921 13.00 0.28 39.91
C VAL A 921 13.49 -0.90 39.06
N LYS A 922 14.80 -1.11 39.06
CA LYS A 922 15.50 -2.20 38.38
C LYS A 922 15.61 -3.36 39.37
N ASN A 923 15.29 -4.58 38.96
CA ASN A 923 15.78 -5.77 39.66
C ASN A 923 17.25 -6.02 39.33
#